data_AF-A0A420XUB7-F1
#
_entry.id   AF-A0A420XUB7-F1
#
_cell.length_a   1.000
_cell.length_b   1.000
_cell.length_c   1.000
_cell.angle_alpha   90.00
_cell.angle_beta   90.00
_cell.angle_gamma   90.00
#
_symmetry.space_group_name_H-M   'P 1'
#
loop_
_entity.id
_entity.type
_entity.pdbx_description
1 polymer ?
#
loop_
_entity_poly.entity_id
_entity_poly.type
_entity_poly.pdbx_seq_one_letter_code
_entity_poly.pdbx_strand_id
1 'polypeptide(L)'
;MHRARAASALVGLVALALPALPLATASAASAAPAADEPLTSLVNPFIGSQNEGNTYPGASVPFGMVQLSPDTGHNTGYDYTEGRIRGFSMVHISGVGCGLGGDLPVLPTTGDVTSTDYANYALPYSHDTETASPGYYAVDLQAPAGAVRAELGATTHTGWARYTFPATTSADVLVNAGQALHSVHDSSVRIVDDHTVETRVTGSGFCQDTKPYTLFFTTRFDRPFASSGTWAGDTVTAGSTSSSGDGRRGAYLRFDTTSDHDVVSTTAISYVDADGARKNLAAEGSGTFDSVVAAAKATWESRLDQVRTTGGTTEQRRTFYSSLYRSFLAPNTGTDVDGRYTGWDQKIHEAKDFTYYQNWSLWDTYRTQQQLLSLLAPQQARDMALSLLRIDAEGGWLPRWGYGTVETNIMTGDPVTAYLTSAYQQGLLKGHEEEAYAALKKNADGVPPADSQFNGRSGNVQYLRDGYVPYLPDAVGKPGDYDLQHGPSATLEYALSDATLSAMAKSLGHTEDAARYAARGQNFRNVFDPRTSWFRGRDADGAFVGPDDPANSLGFHEGTAVQYMWLAQQDVPDLVDLIGGTDATNGRLDKFFAYDQLLADPAKTAREVWVNGAYSYYNQDKYNPQNEPDLHSPYIYLWTGQPSKTTDVVHAAITLFTDGPTGMTGNDDLGTMSAWHVLSAIGLYPILPGSDVWGLSTPIFDSVHLTLDPSWYPKGSLDISAPGSSASTRYIASAQLGGRNLKQTWVTSADLRAGKDLSYTLATTPSSWGTKKNAAPPSLVGGYSAQHHLALALQPSSTTLVGGTSAQQVDVNASVVATTPGRAYVTVAASAQAPLSVTPATGSARVQSDNLPATQQFPLKVTVPAGTPKGDYRITVTAKDTQGGSVERTATLSVIGACSESGGYCPQDLSSAYDVDGVATANARNEGNFDGGGWSFPAEQLPAGGVGVAAGGAYRFPDTTGTAKNFVSTHGQTIALAPAKYSALDLLVSAHNGDFTGPATVHYSDGTTSTVQLAATDWAAGAPRLGEGTALSASERYYVDGGGDGLTVHIWHDRLAVDATKQAVSITLPDQPFLLVYAMSAESA
;
A
#
# COMPACT_ATOMS: atom_id res chain seq x y z
N MET A 1 17.90 -65.31 69.72
CA MET A 1 18.30 -65.63 68.34
C MET A 1 17.81 -64.51 67.43
N HIS A 2 18.74 -63.92 66.66
CA HIS A 2 18.66 -63.37 65.29
C HIS A 2 17.31 -62.92 64.68
N ARG A 3 17.18 -61.87 63.86
CA ARG A 3 18.05 -60.79 63.29
C ARG A 3 17.09 -59.68 62.77
N ALA A 4 17.44 -58.42 62.49
CA ALA A 4 18.74 -57.74 62.51
C ALA A 4 18.66 -56.34 63.22
N ARG A 5 18.63 -55.23 62.47
CA ARG A 5 18.78 -53.81 62.90
C ARG A 5 18.19 -52.86 61.82
N ALA A 6 17.76 -51.62 62.08
CA ALA A 6 17.45 -50.93 63.34
C ALA A 6 16.54 -49.69 63.10
N ALA A 7 15.84 -49.33 64.18
CA ALA A 7 15.03 -48.15 64.51
C ALA A 7 15.42 -46.77 63.91
N SER A 8 14.59 -45.74 63.76
CA SER A 8 13.14 -45.42 63.96
C SER A 8 12.95 -44.11 64.76
N ALA A 9 11.87 -43.40 64.41
CA ALA A 9 11.09 -42.42 65.22
C ALA A 9 11.42 -40.91 65.11
N LEU A 10 10.37 -40.13 65.38
CA LEU A 10 10.11 -38.74 64.97
C LEU A 10 10.00 -37.79 66.19
N VAL A 11 10.30 -36.49 65.96
CA VAL A 11 9.72 -35.28 66.60
C VAL A 11 9.92 -35.04 68.12
N GLY A 12 10.43 -33.84 68.46
CA GLY A 12 10.17 -33.22 69.77
C GLY A 12 11.02 -32.01 70.21
N LEU A 13 10.53 -30.79 69.93
CA LEU A 13 10.73 -29.53 70.67
C LEU A 13 12.09 -28.75 70.74
N VAL A 14 11.86 -27.44 70.87
CA VAL A 14 12.69 -26.23 70.99
C VAL A 14 13.68 -26.20 72.17
N ALA A 15 14.86 -25.58 71.97
CA ALA A 15 15.59 -24.82 73.00
C ALA A 15 16.50 -23.73 72.38
N LEU A 16 16.61 -22.57 73.04
CA LEU A 16 17.38 -21.39 72.61
C LEU A 16 18.39 -21.02 73.71
N ALA A 17 19.67 -20.81 73.37
CA ALA A 17 20.65 -20.15 74.26
C ALA A 17 21.85 -19.55 73.49
N LEU A 18 22.14 -18.28 73.77
CA LEU A 18 23.32 -17.48 73.40
C LEU A 18 24.35 -17.50 74.56
N PRO A 19 25.54 -16.85 74.49
CA PRO A 19 26.38 -16.45 73.34
C PRO A 19 27.90 -16.77 73.52
N ALA A 20 28.68 -16.72 72.42
CA ALA A 20 30.11 -16.34 72.45
C ALA A 20 30.57 -15.88 71.05
N LEU A 21 31.37 -14.81 70.97
CA LEU A 21 31.87 -14.19 69.72
C LEU A 21 33.11 -14.91 69.14
N PRO A 22 33.17 -15.12 67.82
CA PRO A 22 34.43 -15.33 67.11
C PRO A 22 34.71 -14.34 65.97
N LEU A 23 36.01 -14.26 65.65
CA LEU A 23 36.73 -13.58 64.56
C LEU A 23 35.94 -12.93 63.41
N ALA A 24 36.32 -11.68 63.10
CA ALA A 24 35.98 -11.01 61.85
C ALA A 24 36.65 -11.72 60.65
N THR A 25 35.83 -12.33 59.79
CA THR A 25 36.23 -12.69 58.43
C THR A 25 36.29 -11.43 57.58
N ALA A 26 37.31 -11.31 56.73
CA ALA A 26 37.34 -10.25 55.73
C ALA A 26 36.16 -10.45 54.77
N SER A 27 35.24 -9.49 54.73
CA SER A 27 34.18 -9.47 53.72
C SER A 27 34.85 -9.45 52.35
N ALA A 28 34.58 -10.47 51.53
CA ALA A 28 34.86 -10.36 50.11
C ALA A 28 34.14 -9.09 49.62
N ALA A 29 34.89 -8.20 48.97
CA ALA A 29 34.29 -7.01 48.38
C ALA A 29 33.23 -7.49 47.38
N SER A 30 32.00 -7.02 47.54
CA SER A 30 30.99 -7.19 46.51
C SER A 30 31.59 -6.70 45.21
N ALA A 31 31.60 -7.55 44.18
CA ALA A 31 31.74 -7.02 42.82
C ALA A 31 30.69 -5.92 42.66
N ALA A 32 31.08 -4.80 42.05
CA ALA A 32 30.09 -3.82 41.63
C ALA A 32 29.07 -4.54 40.73
N PRO A 33 27.77 -4.21 40.79
CA PRO A 33 26.84 -4.70 39.80
C PRO A 33 27.41 -4.37 38.41
N ALA A 34 27.39 -5.34 37.50
CA ALA A 34 27.70 -5.06 36.11
C ALA A 34 26.76 -3.94 35.66
N ALA A 35 27.30 -2.91 35.01
CA ALA A 35 26.44 -1.90 34.40
C ALA A 35 25.51 -2.60 33.41
N ASP A 36 24.24 -2.20 33.38
CA ASP A 36 23.30 -2.65 32.36
C ASP A 36 23.91 -2.41 30.98
N GLU A 37 23.74 -3.36 30.06
CA GLU A 37 24.15 -3.20 28.67
C GLU A 37 23.41 -1.99 28.06
N PRO A 38 24.10 -1.04 27.39
CA PRO A 38 23.44 0.10 26.77
C PRO A 38 22.38 -0.35 25.77
N LEU A 39 21.16 0.16 25.86
CA LEU A 39 20.05 -0.25 25.00
C LEU A 39 20.35 0.03 23.52
N THR A 40 21.19 1.03 23.24
CA THR A 40 21.71 1.30 21.90
C THR A 40 22.57 0.18 21.29
N SER A 41 23.13 -0.77 22.04
CA SER A 41 23.80 -1.96 21.47
C SER A 41 22.84 -3.08 21.06
N LEU A 42 21.57 -3.01 21.48
CA LEU A 42 20.53 -3.94 21.08
C LEU A 42 19.86 -3.53 19.75
N VAL A 43 20.09 -2.31 19.27
CA VAL A 43 19.56 -1.85 17.99
C VAL A 43 20.46 -2.27 16.82
N ASN A 44 19.85 -2.86 15.79
CA ASN A 44 20.49 -3.11 14.49
C ASN A 44 19.77 -2.31 13.39
N PRO A 45 20.33 -1.18 12.92
CA PRO A 45 19.74 -0.38 11.84
C PRO A 45 19.64 -1.07 10.47
N PHE A 46 20.31 -2.20 10.27
CA PHE A 46 20.19 -2.97 9.02
C PHE A 46 18.91 -3.83 8.95
N ILE A 47 18.17 -4.03 10.05
CA ILE A 47 16.95 -4.86 10.02
C ILE A 47 15.89 -4.17 9.14
N GLY A 48 15.51 -4.83 8.04
CA GLY A 48 14.61 -4.31 7.03
C GLY A 48 15.32 -3.68 5.82
N SER A 49 16.63 -3.85 5.67
CA SER A 49 17.39 -3.39 4.49
C SER A 49 17.59 -4.48 3.42
N GLN A 50 16.75 -5.52 3.46
CA GLN A 50 16.53 -6.57 2.45
C GLN A 50 15.06 -7.00 2.52
N ASN A 51 14.62 -7.85 1.57
CA ASN A 51 13.26 -8.43 1.53
C ASN A 51 12.14 -7.39 1.56
N GLU A 52 12.28 -6.28 0.83
CA GLU A 52 11.27 -5.21 0.74
C GLU A 52 10.92 -4.56 2.11
N GLY A 53 11.79 -4.68 3.13
CA GLY A 53 11.65 -3.89 4.35
C GLY A 53 11.87 -2.40 4.14
N ASN A 54 12.60 -2.05 3.08
CA ASN A 54 12.80 -0.69 2.54
C ASN A 54 13.32 0.35 3.55
N THR A 55 13.99 -0.11 4.62
CA THR A 55 14.63 0.74 5.65
C THR A 55 16.06 1.15 5.26
N TYR A 56 16.61 2.14 5.98
CA TYR A 56 17.96 2.67 5.75
C TYR A 56 18.84 2.60 7.04
N PRO A 57 20.15 2.31 6.94
CA PRO A 57 21.03 2.14 8.11
C PRO A 57 21.68 3.44 8.62
N GLY A 58 21.42 4.58 7.97
CA GLY A 58 22.06 5.87 8.21
C GLY A 58 21.83 6.52 9.59
N ALA A 59 22.57 7.59 9.82
CA ALA A 59 22.51 8.38 11.05
C ALA A 59 21.30 9.34 11.06
N SER A 60 20.46 9.21 12.09
CA SER A 60 19.42 10.18 12.42
C SER A 60 19.24 10.28 13.94
N VAL A 61 18.59 11.33 14.42
CA VAL A 61 18.10 11.47 15.81
C VAL A 61 16.59 11.22 15.85
N PRO A 62 15.97 10.94 17.02
CA PRO A 62 14.53 10.73 17.09
C PRO A 62 13.74 11.87 16.44
N PHE A 63 12.96 11.55 15.41
CA PHE A 63 12.17 12.46 14.58
C PHE A 63 12.96 13.60 13.90
N GLY A 64 14.26 13.42 13.66
CA GLY A 64 15.11 14.42 13.00
C GLY A 64 14.62 14.79 11.60
N MET A 65 14.88 16.02 11.17
CA MET A 65 14.68 16.45 9.78
C MET A 65 15.72 15.80 8.84
N VAL A 66 16.90 15.47 9.37
CA VAL A 66 17.99 14.76 8.66
C VAL A 66 17.94 13.25 8.88
N GLN A 67 18.13 12.50 7.79
CA GLN A 67 18.38 11.06 7.80
C GLN A 67 19.60 10.81 6.90
N LEU A 68 20.82 10.99 7.45
CA LEU A 68 22.06 10.93 6.67
C LEU A 68 22.50 9.48 6.45
N SER A 69 22.27 8.94 5.25
CA SER A 69 22.43 7.51 4.93
C SER A 69 23.20 7.27 3.62
N PRO A 70 23.88 6.11 3.45
CA PRO A 70 24.37 5.65 2.15
C PRO A 70 23.26 5.42 1.11
N ASP A 71 23.53 5.85 -0.12
CA ASP A 71 22.78 5.49 -1.32
C ASP A 71 23.50 4.35 -2.07
N THR A 72 22.94 3.14 -2.09
CA THR A 72 23.41 2.09 -3.03
C THR A 72 22.75 2.22 -4.41
N GLY A 73 21.56 2.81 -4.45
CA GLY A 73 20.73 2.92 -5.64
C GLY A 73 19.36 2.27 -5.55
N HIS A 74 19.07 1.66 -4.41
CA HIS A 74 17.75 1.18 -4.03
C HIS A 74 16.73 2.34 -3.95
N ASN A 75 15.44 2.08 -4.10
CA ASN A 75 14.41 3.12 -4.19
C ASN A 75 14.31 4.00 -2.92
N THR A 76 14.58 3.44 -1.73
CA THR A 76 14.67 4.13 -0.44
C THR A 76 16.12 4.36 0.03
N GLY A 77 17.08 4.27 -0.88
CA GLY A 77 18.49 4.60 -0.66
C GLY A 77 19.37 3.36 -0.62
N TYR A 78 19.13 2.45 0.32
CA TYR A 78 20.04 1.35 0.64
C TYR A 78 19.40 -0.04 0.51
N ASP A 79 20.13 -0.96 -0.12
CA ASP A 79 19.89 -2.41 -0.14
C ASP A 79 21.21 -3.10 0.28
N TYR A 80 21.14 -3.96 1.29
CA TYR A 80 22.29 -4.71 1.81
C TYR A 80 22.84 -5.76 0.82
N THR A 81 22.16 -6.07 -0.29
CA THR A 81 22.74 -6.91 -1.35
C THR A 81 23.66 -6.15 -2.30
N GLU A 82 23.60 -4.82 -2.31
CA GLU A 82 24.33 -3.98 -3.26
C GLU A 82 25.76 -3.64 -2.78
N GLY A 83 26.76 -3.93 -3.62
CA GLY A 83 28.18 -3.81 -3.27
C GLY A 83 28.83 -2.44 -3.57
N ARG A 84 28.05 -1.39 -3.85
CA ARG A 84 28.56 -0.05 -4.19
C ARG A 84 27.72 1.06 -3.55
N ILE A 85 28.37 2.17 -3.20
CA ILE A 85 27.74 3.39 -2.70
C ILE A 85 27.93 4.54 -3.71
N ARG A 86 26.81 5.17 -4.09
CA ARG A 86 26.69 6.31 -5.02
C ARG A 86 26.93 7.66 -4.32
N GLY A 87 26.65 7.73 -3.03
CA GLY A 87 26.84 8.90 -2.17
C GLY A 87 26.26 8.66 -0.78
N PHE A 88 26.35 9.69 0.06
CA PHE A 88 25.64 9.80 1.32
C PHE A 88 24.74 11.04 1.23
N SER A 89 23.44 10.84 1.31
CA SER A 89 22.44 11.89 1.08
C SER A 89 21.63 12.21 2.35
N MET A 90 20.93 13.33 2.35
CA MET A 90 20.46 14.00 3.57
C MET A 90 19.07 13.58 4.05
N VAL A 91 18.25 13.00 3.17
CA VAL A 91 16.82 12.75 3.41
C VAL A 91 16.43 11.35 2.94
N HIS A 92 15.81 10.57 3.84
CA HIS A 92 15.36 9.20 3.59
C HIS A 92 14.06 8.92 4.35
N ILE A 93 13.25 7.98 3.86
CA ILE A 93 11.99 7.57 4.48
C ILE A 93 12.07 6.08 4.80
N SER A 94 11.73 5.69 6.04
CA SER A 94 11.88 4.32 6.51
C SER A 94 10.72 3.46 6.03
N GLY A 95 11.03 2.50 5.15
CA GLY A 95 10.15 1.39 4.81
C GLY A 95 8.93 1.77 4.00
N VAL A 96 9.07 2.59 2.96
CA VAL A 96 7.99 2.89 2.00
C VAL A 96 8.12 2.03 0.74
N GLY A 97 7.00 1.64 0.14
CA GLY A 97 6.98 0.88 -1.12
C GLY A 97 7.41 1.66 -2.38
N CYS A 98 7.53 2.99 -2.29
CA CYS A 98 7.84 3.86 -3.44
C CYS A 98 9.07 4.74 -3.20
N GLY A 99 9.90 4.90 -4.24
CA GLY A 99 11.15 5.65 -4.14
C GLY A 99 10.97 7.16 -4.01
N LEU A 100 11.69 7.76 -3.05
CA LEU A 100 11.76 9.20 -2.77
C LEU A 100 12.94 9.50 -1.83
N GLY A 101 13.35 10.78 -1.78
CA GLY A 101 14.51 11.22 -1.00
C GLY A 101 15.82 10.97 -1.75
N GLY A 102 16.90 10.77 -1.00
CA GLY A 102 18.24 10.76 -1.55
C GLY A 102 18.73 12.13 -1.99
N ASP A 103 18.12 13.21 -1.48
CA ASP A 103 18.47 14.58 -1.82
C ASP A 103 19.89 14.93 -1.34
N LEU A 104 20.67 15.54 -2.24
CA LEU A 104 22.09 15.93 -2.05
C LEU A 104 23.04 14.75 -1.71
N PRO A 105 23.25 13.78 -2.62
CA PRO A 105 24.26 12.74 -2.42
C PRO A 105 25.69 13.32 -2.47
N VAL A 106 26.43 13.11 -1.38
CA VAL A 106 27.83 13.53 -1.21
C VAL A 106 28.74 12.31 -1.17
N LEU A 107 29.81 12.27 -1.98
CA LEU A 107 30.73 11.13 -2.05
C LEU A 107 32.20 11.57 -1.89
N PRO A 108 32.95 11.04 -0.91
CA PRO A 108 34.39 11.21 -0.85
C PRO A 108 35.10 10.23 -1.81
N THR A 109 36.11 10.71 -2.54
CA THR A 109 36.88 9.90 -3.51
C THR A 109 38.29 10.46 -3.70
N THR A 110 39.09 9.85 -4.57
CA THR A 110 40.47 10.28 -4.83
C THR A 110 40.80 10.22 -6.31
N GLY A 111 41.61 11.18 -6.80
CA GLY A 111 42.01 11.26 -8.21
C GLY A 111 41.32 12.40 -8.93
N ASP A 112 41.03 12.25 -10.22
CA ASP A 112 40.33 13.27 -11.01
C ASP A 112 38.86 12.90 -11.23
N VAL A 113 38.00 13.92 -11.35
CA VAL A 113 36.56 13.76 -11.60
C VAL A 113 36.34 13.34 -13.06
N THR A 114 36.24 12.03 -13.30
CA THR A 114 36.07 11.42 -14.62
C THR A 114 34.62 11.23 -15.06
N SER A 115 33.67 11.38 -14.14
CA SER A 115 32.22 11.32 -14.36
C SER A 115 31.51 12.31 -13.45
N THR A 116 30.37 12.83 -13.91
CA THR A 116 29.43 13.63 -13.09
C THR A 116 28.19 12.84 -12.70
N ASP A 117 28.05 11.62 -13.22
CA ASP A 117 26.95 10.69 -12.91
C ASP A 117 27.31 9.79 -11.73
N TYR A 118 26.50 9.81 -10.67
CA TYR A 118 26.75 9.00 -9.47
C TYR A 118 26.81 7.50 -9.74
N ALA A 119 26.14 7.01 -10.80
CA ALA A 119 26.09 5.58 -11.06
C ALA A 119 27.44 5.07 -11.57
N ASN A 120 28.18 5.95 -12.24
CA ASN A 120 29.48 5.65 -12.84
C ASN A 120 30.64 5.93 -11.86
N TYR A 121 30.50 6.91 -10.95
CA TYR A 121 31.54 7.22 -9.96
C TYR A 121 31.38 6.50 -8.61
N ALA A 122 30.27 5.77 -8.39
CA ALA A 122 30.00 5.00 -7.16
C ALA A 122 31.19 4.11 -6.75
N LEU A 123 31.51 4.07 -5.46
CA LEU A 123 32.66 3.32 -4.94
C LEU A 123 32.25 1.95 -4.36
N PRO A 124 33.05 0.88 -4.54
CA PRO A 124 32.83 -0.40 -3.87
C PRO A 124 33.01 -0.32 -2.34
N TYR A 125 32.32 -1.18 -1.60
CA TYR A 125 32.50 -1.39 -0.16
C TYR A 125 32.31 -2.87 0.24
N SER A 126 32.45 -3.19 1.53
CA SER A 126 32.06 -4.50 2.11
C SER A 126 31.48 -4.30 3.51
N HIS A 127 30.46 -5.10 3.85
CA HIS A 127 29.88 -5.16 5.21
C HIS A 127 30.91 -5.54 6.29
N ASP A 128 32.04 -6.17 5.93
CA ASP A 128 33.15 -6.43 6.86
C ASP A 128 33.74 -5.15 7.49
N THR A 129 33.56 -4.02 6.81
CA THR A 129 34.02 -2.68 7.23
C THR A 129 32.87 -1.75 7.62
N GLU A 130 31.64 -2.21 7.50
CA GLU A 130 30.43 -1.41 7.69
C GLU A 130 29.87 -1.59 9.10
N THR A 131 29.49 -0.50 9.73
CA THR A 131 28.92 -0.49 11.08
C THR A 131 27.83 0.57 11.18
N ALA A 132 26.68 0.19 11.74
CA ALA A 132 25.56 1.11 12.00
C ALA A 132 25.08 0.96 13.45
N SER A 133 24.66 2.07 14.05
CA SER A 133 24.04 2.15 15.37
C SER A 133 23.19 3.42 15.48
N PRO A 134 22.30 3.57 16.48
CA PRO A 134 21.43 4.75 16.56
C PRO A 134 22.21 6.08 16.58
N GLY A 135 22.06 6.86 15.50
CA GLY A 135 22.75 8.14 15.31
C GLY A 135 24.17 8.07 14.73
N TYR A 136 24.66 6.90 14.28
CA TYR A 136 25.97 6.74 13.66
C TYR A 136 26.00 5.61 12.62
N TYR A 137 26.57 5.89 11.45
CA TYR A 137 26.87 4.93 10.41
C TYR A 137 28.33 5.12 9.95
N ALA A 138 29.03 4.05 9.55
CA ALA A 138 30.34 4.19 8.92
C ALA A 138 30.77 2.99 8.08
N VAL A 139 31.59 3.24 7.04
CA VAL A 139 32.00 2.25 6.01
C VAL A 139 33.35 2.61 5.38
N ASP A 140 34.08 1.64 4.82
CA ASP A 140 35.30 1.87 4.04
C ASP A 140 35.05 1.79 2.53
N LEU A 141 35.13 2.94 1.84
CA LEU A 141 34.95 3.05 0.40
C LEU A 141 36.25 2.82 -0.36
N GLN A 142 36.25 1.96 -1.38
CA GLN A 142 37.45 1.62 -2.16
C GLN A 142 37.71 2.67 -3.27
N ALA A 143 38.33 3.79 -2.91
CA ALA A 143 38.70 4.85 -3.85
C ALA A 143 40.01 4.55 -4.62
N PRO A 144 40.27 5.20 -5.78
CA PRO A 144 41.43 4.90 -6.63
C PRO A 144 42.82 4.95 -5.99
N ALA A 145 43.04 5.75 -4.95
CA ALA A 145 44.31 5.89 -4.25
C ALA A 145 44.38 5.11 -2.91
N GLY A 146 43.32 4.38 -2.55
CA GLY A 146 43.20 3.64 -1.29
C GLY A 146 41.80 3.74 -0.68
N ALA A 147 41.58 2.99 0.40
CA ALA A 147 40.32 3.06 1.14
C ALA A 147 40.13 4.45 1.78
N VAL A 148 38.91 4.98 1.70
CA VAL A 148 38.47 6.17 2.43
C VAL A 148 37.43 5.75 3.45
N ARG A 149 37.71 5.99 4.74
CA ARG A 149 36.73 5.76 5.81
C ARG A 149 35.71 6.88 5.74
N ALA A 150 34.43 6.55 5.58
CA ALA A 150 33.34 7.50 5.74
C ALA A 150 32.59 7.19 7.04
N GLU A 151 32.42 8.20 7.89
CA GLU A 151 31.64 8.13 9.13
C GLU A 151 30.57 9.23 9.12
N LEU A 152 29.35 8.92 9.53
CA LEU A 152 28.17 9.77 9.50
C LEU A 152 27.59 9.93 10.91
N GLY A 153 27.10 11.13 11.22
CA GLY A 153 26.37 11.47 12.43
C GLY A 153 25.29 12.52 12.12
N ALA A 154 24.36 12.74 13.03
CA ALA A 154 23.25 13.69 12.81
C ALA A 154 22.84 14.45 14.07
N THR A 155 22.34 15.67 13.87
CA THR A 155 21.48 16.42 14.79
C THR A 155 20.06 16.47 14.21
N THR A 156 19.17 17.33 14.73
CA THR A 156 17.83 17.49 14.16
C THR A 156 17.86 18.03 12.74
N HIS A 157 18.67 19.07 12.47
CA HIS A 157 18.71 19.81 11.20
C HIS A 157 20.06 19.73 10.46
N THR A 158 21.08 19.05 11.03
CA THR A 158 22.40 18.93 10.40
C THR A 158 22.88 17.49 10.32
N GLY A 159 23.42 17.12 9.16
CA GLY A 159 24.19 15.91 8.94
C GLY A 159 25.68 16.22 9.05
N TRP A 160 26.43 15.35 9.71
CA TRP A 160 27.88 15.46 9.89
C TRP A 160 28.54 14.27 9.24
N ALA A 161 29.58 14.49 8.45
CA ALA A 161 30.39 13.42 7.88
C ALA A 161 31.88 13.67 8.13
N ARG A 162 32.60 12.65 8.64
CA ARG A 162 34.07 12.60 8.70
C ARG A 162 34.56 11.63 7.62
N TYR A 163 35.51 12.09 6.81
CA TYR A 163 36.14 11.31 5.76
C TYR A 163 37.64 11.17 6.06
N THR A 164 38.11 9.99 6.46
CA THR A 164 39.56 9.74 6.63
C THR A 164 40.12 9.19 5.33
N PHE A 165 40.87 10.03 4.62
CA PHE A 165 41.50 9.71 3.33
C PHE A 165 42.89 9.06 3.48
N PRO A 166 43.38 8.34 2.45
CA PRO A 166 44.79 8.01 2.37
C PRO A 166 45.64 9.29 2.24
N ALA A 167 46.97 9.16 2.39
CA ALA A 167 47.90 10.25 2.16
C ALA A 167 47.93 10.66 0.67
N THR A 168 47.28 11.77 0.31
CA THR A 168 47.18 12.26 -1.08
C THR A 168 47.02 13.78 -1.16
N THR A 169 47.33 14.37 -2.31
CA THR A 169 47.02 15.78 -2.64
C THR A 169 45.77 15.92 -3.53
N SER A 170 45.11 14.80 -3.82
CA SER A 170 43.89 14.70 -4.64
C SER A 170 42.81 13.92 -3.88
N ALA A 171 42.51 14.33 -2.65
CA ALA A 171 41.32 13.90 -1.92
C ALA A 171 40.15 14.81 -2.32
N ASP A 172 39.10 14.25 -2.92
CA ASP A 172 37.95 15.01 -3.41
C ASP A 172 36.69 14.66 -2.61
N VAL A 173 35.86 15.65 -2.33
CA VAL A 173 34.47 15.47 -1.92
C VAL A 173 33.57 15.99 -3.05
N LEU A 174 32.74 15.10 -3.60
CA LEU A 174 31.78 15.39 -4.66
C LEU A 174 30.42 15.71 -4.05
N VAL A 175 29.89 16.90 -4.34
CA VAL A 175 28.56 17.36 -3.90
C VAL A 175 27.65 17.41 -5.12
N ASN A 176 26.76 16.44 -5.28
CA ASN A 176 25.86 16.33 -6.43
C ASN A 176 24.49 16.90 -6.09
N ALA A 177 24.05 17.92 -6.83
CA ALA A 177 22.77 18.61 -6.65
C ALA A 177 21.71 18.18 -7.67
N GLY A 178 22.15 17.61 -8.81
CA GLY A 178 21.32 17.34 -9.97
C GLY A 178 20.90 15.87 -10.13
N GLN A 179 21.09 15.05 -9.09
CA GLN A 179 20.60 13.67 -9.01
C GLN A 179 20.21 13.35 -7.56
N ALA A 180 19.16 12.55 -7.40
CA ALA A 180 18.62 12.02 -6.16
C ALA A 180 17.92 10.68 -6.47
N LEU A 181 17.24 10.03 -5.51
CA LEU A 181 16.51 8.78 -5.76
C LEU A 181 15.17 8.99 -6.51
N HIS A 182 14.77 10.25 -6.71
CA HIS A 182 13.62 10.70 -7.49
C HIS A 182 14.04 11.67 -8.61
N SER A 183 13.06 12.16 -9.37
CA SER A 183 13.28 13.15 -10.42
C SER A 183 13.68 14.51 -9.85
N VAL A 184 14.87 15.00 -10.24
CA VAL A 184 15.35 16.36 -9.97
C VAL A 184 15.12 17.21 -11.21
N HIS A 185 14.28 18.25 -11.09
CA HIS A 185 13.88 19.11 -12.21
C HIS A 185 14.80 20.32 -12.39
N ASP A 186 15.26 20.87 -11.26
CA ASP A 186 16.13 22.03 -11.23
C ASP A 186 16.98 21.99 -9.96
N SER A 187 18.22 22.45 -10.07
CA SER A 187 19.17 22.44 -8.97
C SER A 187 20.18 23.56 -9.10
N SER A 188 20.86 23.90 -8.00
CA SER A 188 21.96 24.85 -8.04
C SER A 188 22.96 24.61 -6.93
N VAL A 189 24.24 24.69 -7.25
CA VAL A 189 25.36 24.67 -6.30
C VAL A 189 26.14 25.98 -6.39
N ARG A 190 26.59 26.50 -5.25
CA ARG A 190 27.39 27.72 -5.15
C ARG A 190 28.46 27.58 -4.07
N ILE A 191 29.71 27.64 -4.49
CA ILE A 191 30.88 27.73 -3.60
C ILE A 191 30.97 29.19 -3.16
N VAL A 192 30.77 29.46 -1.86
CA VAL A 192 30.54 30.83 -1.36
C VAL A 192 31.79 31.46 -0.74
N ASP A 193 32.68 30.62 -0.21
CA ASP A 193 34.01 30.95 0.31
C ASP A 193 34.92 29.71 0.18
N ASP A 194 36.06 29.67 0.86
CA ASP A 194 37.03 28.57 0.83
C ASP A 194 36.66 27.39 1.73
N HIS A 195 35.57 27.44 2.49
CA HIS A 195 35.09 26.36 3.37
C HIS A 195 33.63 25.95 3.11
N THR A 196 32.84 26.74 2.38
CA THR A 196 31.38 26.65 2.40
C THR A 196 30.76 26.53 1.01
N VAL A 197 29.78 25.62 0.88
CA VAL A 197 28.95 25.41 -0.31
C VAL A 197 27.49 25.53 0.05
N GLU A 198 26.74 26.29 -0.74
CA GLU A 198 25.27 26.34 -0.68
C GLU A 198 24.68 25.56 -1.85
N THR A 199 23.65 24.75 -1.57
CA THR A 199 22.98 23.96 -2.60
C THR A 199 21.46 24.12 -2.51
N ARG A 200 20.78 23.98 -3.64
CA ARG A 200 19.32 23.85 -3.72
C ARG A 200 18.99 22.69 -4.66
N VAL A 201 18.02 21.87 -4.26
CA VAL A 201 17.46 20.77 -5.06
C VAL A 201 15.95 20.97 -5.15
N THR A 202 15.40 20.90 -6.35
CA THR A 202 13.95 21.00 -6.61
C THR A 202 13.52 19.74 -7.35
N GLY A 203 12.68 18.93 -6.71
CA GLY A 203 12.30 17.59 -7.17
C GLY A 203 10.83 17.27 -6.96
N SER A 204 10.39 16.15 -7.53
CA SER A 204 9.08 15.53 -7.28
C SER A 204 9.19 14.01 -7.42
N GLY A 205 8.16 13.30 -7.00
CA GLY A 205 8.06 11.84 -7.06
C GLY A 205 7.12 11.27 -5.99
N PHE A 206 7.33 10.00 -5.67
CA PHE A 206 6.51 9.11 -4.83
C PHE A 206 5.35 8.43 -5.57
N CYS A 207 5.59 7.19 -6.01
CA CYS A 207 4.73 6.33 -6.83
C CYS A 207 4.33 6.89 -8.22
N GLN A 208 4.37 8.20 -8.39
CA GLN A 208 3.90 8.98 -9.53
C GLN A 208 4.55 10.37 -9.54
N ASP A 209 4.26 11.17 -10.57
CA ASP A 209 4.60 12.59 -10.56
C ASP A 209 3.73 13.39 -9.57
N THR A 210 4.38 14.23 -8.77
CA THR A 210 3.76 15.09 -7.76
C THR A 210 4.11 16.56 -8.01
N LYS A 211 3.54 17.48 -7.22
CA LYS A 211 4.01 18.87 -7.26
C LYS A 211 5.48 18.95 -6.84
N PRO A 212 6.27 19.87 -7.40
CA PRO A 212 7.66 20.02 -6.99
C PRO A 212 7.75 20.60 -5.58
N TYR A 213 8.62 20.03 -4.77
CA TYR A 213 9.11 20.61 -3.51
C TYR A 213 10.52 21.17 -3.72
N THR A 214 11.05 21.93 -2.76
CA THR A 214 12.42 22.45 -2.83
C THR A 214 13.12 22.35 -1.48
N LEU A 215 14.37 21.89 -1.52
CA LEU A 215 15.28 21.81 -0.40
C LEU A 215 16.46 22.76 -0.58
N PHE A 216 16.87 23.38 0.52
CA PHE A 216 18.02 24.26 0.61
C PHE A 216 19.03 23.68 1.59
N PHE A 217 20.30 23.77 1.23
CA PHE A 217 21.40 23.20 1.99
C PHE A 217 22.54 24.19 2.18
N THR A 218 23.25 24.08 3.30
CA THR A 218 24.53 24.76 3.51
C THR A 218 25.51 23.77 4.12
N THR A 219 26.54 23.42 3.35
CA THR A 219 27.63 22.52 3.75
C THR A 219 28.87 23.34 4.08
N ARG A 220 29.42 23.19 5.29
CA ARG A 220 30.68 23.79 5.72
C ARG A 220 31.70 22.71 6.06
N PHE A 221 32.93 22.89 5.59
CA PHE A 221 34.07 22.04 5.86
C PHE A 221 34.93 22.59 7.01
N ASP A 222 35.68 21.72 7.68
CA ASP A 222 36.56 22.08 8.81
C ASP A 222 37.88 22.74 8.39
N ARG A 223 38.17 22.76 7.09
CA ARG A 223 39.43 23.21 6.48
C ARG A 223 39.21 23.81 5.08
N PRO A 224 40.14 24.64 4.58
CA PRO A 224 39.97 25.29 3.29
C PRO A 224 40.18 24.32 2.11
N PHE A 225 39.50 24.58 1.01
CA PHE A 225 39.71 23.87 -0.26
C PHE A 225 41.10 24.18 -0.84
N ALA A 226 41.88 23.16 -1.18
CA ALA A 226 43.13 23.30 -1.94
C ALA A 226 42.84 23.69 -3.41
N SER A 227 41.76 23.18 -3.98
CA SER A 227 41.14 23.67 -5.22
C SER A 227 39.69 23.21 -5.30
N SER A 228 38.90 23.78 -6.21
CA SER A 228 37.50 23.39 -6.40
C SER A 228 37.01 23.74 -7.81
N GLY A 229 35.83 23.25 -8.15
CA GLY A 229 35.13 23.58 -9.38
C GLY A 229 33.71 23.02 -9.41
N THR A 230 32.95 23.36 -10.44
CA THR A 230 31.56 22.90 -10.62
C THR A 230 31.36 22.19 -11.94
N TRP A 231 30.32 21.36 -12.04
CA TRP A 231 29.92 20.73 -13.31
C TRP A 231 28.50 21.10 -13.77
N ALA A 232 28.29 21.01 -15.08
CA ALA A 232 26.99 21.08 -15.74
C ALA A 232 26.93 20.01 -16.83
N GLY A 233 25.96 19.09 -16.73
CA GLY A 233 25.98 17.86 -17.53
C GLY A 233 27.28 17.10 -17.29
N ASP A 234 27.96 16.71 -18.35
CA ASP A 234 29.26 15.99 -18.29
C ASP A 234 30.48 16.94 -18.27
N THR A 235 30.27 18.27 -18.28
CA THR A 235 31.35 19.26 -18.33
C THR A 235 31.76 19.71 -16.93
N VAL A 236 32.95 19.29 -16.47
CA VAL A 236 33.58 19.78 -15.23
C VAL A 236 34.41 21.03 -15.52
N THR A 237 34.20 22.11 -14.76
CA THR A 237 34.89 23.40 -14.92
C THR A 237 35.66 23.77 -13.65
N ALA A 238 36.98 23.58 -13.69
CA ALA A 238 37.88 23.95 -12.59
C ALA A 238 37.85 25.46 -12.31
N GLY A 239 37.83 25.84 -11.04
CA GLY A 239 37.77 27.24 -10.58
C GLY A 239 36.41 27.93 -10.77
N SER A 240 35.41 27.25 -11.35
CA SER A 240 34.03 27.75 -11.35
C SER A 240 33.44 27.66 -9.95
N THR A 241 32.74 28.70 -9.51
CA THR A 241 32.12 28.81 -8.17
C THR A 241 30.61 28.59 -8.17
N SER A 242 29.97 28.38 -9.32
CA SER A 242 28.52 28.18 -9.39
C SER A 242 28.10 27.34 -10.59
N SER A 243 27.08 26.51 -10.41
CA SER A 243 26.38 25.81 -11.50
C SER A 243 24.91 25.65 -11.16
N SER A 244 24.00 25.86 -12.11
CA SER A 244 22.55 25.85 -11.88
C SER A 244 21.74 25.42 -13.11
N GLY A 245 20.52 24.94 -12.89
CA GLY A 245 19.58 24.50 -13.91
C GLY A 245 19.22 23.01 -13.82
N ASP A 246 18.71 22.51 -14.93
CA ASP A 246 18.19 21.16 -15.17
C ASP A 246 19.26 20.05 -15.30
N GLY A 247 18.93 18.84 -14.85
CA GLY A 247 19.84 17.69 -14.93
C GLY A 247 21.11 17.84 -14.06
N ARG A 248 22.19 17.12 -14.41
CA ARG A 248 23.39 17.02 -13.56
C ARG A 248 24.03 18.39 -13.28
N ARG A 249 24.09 18.77 -12.00
CA ARG A 249 24.77 19.96 -11.45
C ARG A 249 25.45 19.55 -10.14
N GLY A 250 26.58 20.16 -9.81
CA GLY A 250 27.30 19.86 -8.57
C GLY A 250 28.71 20.43 -8.55
N ALA A 251 29.43 20.16 -7.46
CA ALA A 251 30.76 20.69 -7.19
C ALA A 251 31.73 19.61 -6.70
N TYR A 252 33.01 19.75 -7.05
CA TYR A 252 34.09 18.99 -6.45
C TYR A 252 34.94 19.92 -5.58
N LEU A 253 35.34 19.42 -4.41
CA LEU A 253 36.10 20.15 -3.41
C LEU A 253 37.34 19.32 -3.07
N ARG A 254 38.52 19.82 -3.41
CA ARG A 254 39.79 19.09 -3.29
C ARG A 254 40.56 19.53 -2.05
N PHE A 255 41.14 18.56 -1.35
CA PHE A 255 41.92 18.75 -0.13
C PHE A 255 43.31 18.10 -0.26
N ASP A 256 44.27 18.64 0.49
CA ASP A 256 45.56 17.99 0.74
C ASP A 256 45.45 17.22 2.06
N THR A 257 45.52 15.89 1.97
CA THR A 257 45.42 14.96 3.09
C THR A 257 46.75 14.24 3.34
N THR A 258 47.88 14.85 2.98
CA THR A 258 49.21 14.24 3.15
C THR A 258 49.70 14.20 4.60
N SER A 259 49.22 15.10 5.46
CA SER A 259 49.64 15.21 6.88
C SER A 259 48.49 15.18 7.89
N ASP A 260 47.29 15.59 7.49
CA ASP A 260 46.06 15.42 8.25
C ASP A 260 45.05 14.74 7.34
N HIS A 261 44.61 13.55 7.72
CA HIS A 261 43.88 12.63 6.85
C HIS A 261 42.37 12.82 6.90
N ASP A 262 41.87 13.40 7.98
CA ASP A 262 40.44 13.62 8.17
C ASP A 262 39.98 14.86 7.38
N VAL A 263 38.77 14.82 6.85
CA VAL A 263 38.03 15.99 6.36
C VAL A 263 36.64 15.91 6.96
N VAL A 264 36.22 16.93 7.70
CA VAL A 264 34.90 16.96 8.32
C VAL A 264 34.01 17.95 7.60
N SER A 265 32.79 17.52 7.26
CA SER A 265 31.74 18.36 6.69
C SER A 265 30.50 18.36 7.57
N THR A 266 29.85 19.52 7.66
CA THR A 266 28.55 19.70 8.31
C THR A 266 27.59 20.30 7.31
N THR A 267 26.53 19.56 6.97
CA THR A 267 25.48 20.00 6.05
C THR A 267 24.20 20.25 6.82
N ALA A 268 23.71 21.49 6.79
CA ALA A 268 22.35 21.81 7.24
C ALA A 268 21.35 21.72 6.08
N ILE A 269 20.11 21.34 6.39
CA ILE A 269 18.95 21.30 5.48
C ILE A 269 17.90 22.32 5.91
N SER A 270 17.09 22.83 4.98
CA SER A 270 15.85 23.58 5.23
C SER A 270 14.85 23.34 4.09
N TYR A 271 13.57 23.18 4.43
CA TYR A 271 12.44 23.16 3.49
C TYR A 271 11.89 24.58 3.20
N VAL A 272 12.47 25.62 3.81
CA VAL A 272 12.00 27.01 3.77
C VAL A 272 12.81 27.83 2.76
N ASP A 273 14.07 28.11 3.07
CA ASP A 273 14.97 28.89 2.24
C ASP A 273 16.45 28.71 2.65
N ALA A 274 17.36 29.29 1.85
CA ALA A 274 18.78 29.29 2.14
C ALA A 274 19.17 30.07 3.42
N ASP A 275 18.30 30.95 3.93
CA ASP A 275 18.54 31.62 5.22
C ASP A 275 18.23 30.68 6.40
N GLY A 276 17.19 29.87 6.27
CA GLY A 276 16.85 28.75 7.14
C GLY A 276 17.99 27.75 7.26
N ALA A 277 18.51 27.27 6.12
CA ALA A 277 19.66 26.36 6.10
C ALA A 277 20.90 26.95 6.82
N ARG A 278 21.19 28.25 6.63
CA ARG A 278 22.29 28.93 7.35
C ARG A 278 22.02 29.07 8.85
N LYS A 279 20.78 29.34 9.27
CA LYS A 279 20.39 29.41 10.69
C LYS A 279 20.48 28.05 11.37
N ASN A 280 19.99 27.00 10.72
CA ASN A 280 20.10 25.62 11.18
C ASN A 280 21.58 25.24 11.36
N LEU A 281 22.45 25.58 10.39
CA LEU A 281 23.90 25.40 10.50
C LEU A 281 24.53 26.22 11.64
N ALA A 282 24.07 27.45 11.86
CA ALA A 282 24.59 28.32 12.92
C ALA A 282 24.19 27.84 14.32
N ALA A 283 23.02 27.21 14.46
CA ALA A 283 22.51 26.69 15.73
C ALA A 283 23.09 25.32 16.09
N GLU A 284 23.24 24.41 15.13
CA GLU A 284 23.60 23.00 15.39
C GLU A 284 24.97 22.59 14.82
N GLY A 285 25.57 23.41 13.96
CA GLY A 285 26.86 23.12 13.31
C GLY A 285 28.11 23.45 14.13
N SER A 286 28.00 23.71 15.44
CA SER A 286 29.14 23.97 16.32
C SER A 286 29.52 22.73 17.14
N GLY A 287 30.79 22.32 17.13
CA GLY A 287 31.28 21.18 17.89
C GLY A 287 32.33 20.38 17.12
N THR A 288 32.47 19.11 17.47
CA THR A 288 33.24 18.11 16.71
C THR A 288 32.34 16.93 16.31
N PHE A 289 32.73 16.20 15.27
CA PHE A 289 32.03 14.98 14.82
C PHE A 289 31.75 14.02 15.98
N ASP A 290 32.77 13.67 16.78
CA ASP A 290 32.63 12.74 17.90
C ASP A 290 31.67 13.26 18.99
N SER A 291 31.59 14.58 19.19
CA SER A 291 30.66 15.17 20.15
C SER A 291 29.20 15.08 19.71
N VAL A 292 28.95 15.18 18.39
CA VAL A 292 27.61 15.02 17.80
C VAL A 292 27.18 13.55 17.84
N VAL A 293 28.07 12.62 17.47
CA VAL A 293 27.81 11.18 17.57
C VAL A 293 27.52 10.77 19.03
N ALA A 294 28.30 11.28 19.99
CA ALA A 294 28.04 11.03 21.41
C ALA A 294 26.69 11.61 21.89
N ALA A 295 26.30 12.81 21.43
CA ALA A 295 25.02 13.42 21.76
C ALA A 295 23.83 12.69 21.12
N ALA A 296 23.95 12.26 19.86
CA ALA A 296 22.94 11.46 19.17
C ALA A 296 22.74 10.11 19.88
N LYS A 297 23.83 9.41 20.21
CA LYS A 297 23.79 8.17 20.98
C LYS A 297 23.14 8.36 22.35
N ALA A 298 23.49 9.42 23.10
CA ALA A 298 22.88 9.71 24.39
C ALA A 298 21.37 10.03 24.29
N THR A 299 20.96 10.71 23.22
CA THR A 299 19.56 10.99 22.91
C THR A 299 18.78 9.72 22.62
N TRP A 300 19.36 8.80 21.83
CA TRP A 300 18.79 7.48 21.57
C TRP A 300 18.72 6.60 22.81
N GLU A 301 19.79 6.54 23.60
CA GLU A 301 19.81 5.80 24.86
C GLU A 301 18.69 6.29 25.78
N SER A 302 18.54 7.60 25.98
CA SER A 302 17.44 8.18 26.77
C SER A 302 16.04 7.94 26.18
N ARG A 303 15.93 7.75 24.86
CA ARG A 303 14.65 7.47 24.17
C ARG A 303 14.27 6.00 24.31
N LEU A 304 15.23 5.09 24.18
CA LEU A 304 15.03 3.64 24.36
C LEU A 304 14.82 3.28 25.84
N ASP A 305 15.47 4.00 26.77
CA ASP A 305 15.34 3.82 28.23
C ASP A 305 13.91 4.05 28.76
N GLN A 306 13.06 4.70 27.97
CA GLN A 306 11.62 4.81 28.24
C GLN A 306 10.92 3.44 28.29
N VAL A 307 11.52 2.39 27.72
CA VAL A 307 10.97 1.02 27.71
C VAL A 307 12.04 0.01 28.08
N ARG A 308 12.08 -0.42 29.34
CA ARG A 308 13.03 -1.44 29.82
C ARG A 308 12.38 -2.82 29.86
N THR A 309 12.99 -3.80 29.20
CA THR A 309 12.50 -5.20 29.14
C THR A 309 13.40 -6.18 29.90
N THR A 310 12.81 -7.20 30.53
CA THR A 310 13.53 -8.31 31.17
C THR A 310 12.99 -9.66 30.72
N GLY A 311 13.85 -10.66 30.57
CA GLY A 311 13.47 -11.95 29.97
C GLY A 311 13.53 -11.89 28.44
N GLY A 312 12.92 -12.87 27.78
CA GLY A 312 13.04 -13.07 26.34
C GLY A 312 14.43 -13.54 25.88
N THR A 313 14.57 -13.88 24.60
CA THR A 313 15.87 -14.20 23.99
C THR A 313 16.67 -12.94 23.65
N THR A 314 17.95 -13.08 23.31
CA THR A 314 18.75 -11.95 22.80
C THR A 314 18.22 -11.44 21.45
N GLU A 315 17.82 -12.35 20.56
CA GLU A 315 17.18 -11.99 19.28
C GLU A 315 15.89 -11.18 19.51
N GLN A 316 14.98 -11.67 20.37
CA GLN A 316 13.73 -10.96 20.71
C GLN A 316 13.96 -9.56 21.29
N ARG A 317 15.02 -9.38 22.10
CA ARG A 317 15.39 -8.05 22.60
C ARG A 317 15.94 -7.17 21.47
N ARG A 318 16.78 -7.71 20.59
CA ARG A 318 17.33 -6.97 19.45
C ARG A 318 16.25 -6.54 18.45
N THR A 319 15.34 -7.42 18.09
CA THR A 319 14.20 -7.09 17.21
C THR A 319 13.29 -6.06 17.85
N PHE A 320 13.02 -6.18 19.16
CA PHE A 320 12.21 -5.24 19.91
C PHE A 320 12.82 -3.83 19.95
N TYR A 321 14.07 -3.67 20.40
CA TYR A 321 14.69 -2.35 20.46
C TYR A 321 14.94 -1.75 19.07
N SER A 322 15.18 -2.57 18.04
CA SER A 322 15.28 -2.08 16.66
C SER A 322 13.93 -1.61 16.09
N SER A 323 12.83 -2.27 16.46
CA SER A 323 11.48 -1.80 16.13
C SER A 323 11.15 -0.52 16.89
N LEU A 324 11.50 -0.43 18.17
CA LEU A 324 11.32 0.78 18.97
C LEU A 324 12.14 1.96 18.41
N TYR A 325 13.36 1.72 17.93
CA TYR A 325 14.18 2.70 17.20
C TYR A 325 13.47 3.22 15.96
N ARG A 326 13.02 2.33 15.05
CA ARG A 326 12.32 2.73 13.82
C ARG A 326 11.01 3.48 14.08
N SER A 327 10.27 3.07 15.12
CA SER A 327 9.05 3.75 15.58
C SER A 327 9.28 5.21 16.01
N PHE A 328 10.53 5.65 16.20
CA PHE A 328 10.89 7.03 16.52
C PHE A 328 11.63 7.76 15.38
N LEU A 329 11.65 7.21 14.16
CA LEU A 329 12.24 7.89 12.98
C LEU A 329 11.28 8.85 12.28
N ALA A 330 9.96 8.63 12.36
CA ALA A 330 8.95 9.40 11.64
C ALA A 330 7.63 9.54 12.43
N PRO A 331 6.77 10.55 12.13
CA PRO A 331 6.97 11.70 11.23
C PRO A 331 8.18 12.58 11.60
N ASN A 332 8.69 13.36 10.64
CA ASN A 332 9.92 14.13 10.77
C ASN A 332 9.66 15.59 11.11
N THR A 333 10.60 16.23 11.83
CA THR A 333 10.58 17.67 12.09
C THR A 333 10.57 18.45 10.77
N GLY A 334 9.61 19.37 10.59
CA GLY A 334 9.44 20.21 9.40
C GLY A 334 9.68 21.71 9.62
N THR A 335 9.95 22.14 10.84
CA THR A 335 10.36 23.53 11.18
C THR A 335 11.87 23.72 11.08
N ASP A 336 12.33 24.87 10.62
CA ASP A 336 13.68 25.38 10.90
C ASP A 336 13.81 25.80 12.38
N VAL A 337 15.05 26.01 12.85
CA VAL A 337 15.35 26.45 14.23
C VAL A 337 14.77 27.82 14.60
N ASP A 338 14.31 28.62 13.63
CA ASP A 338 13.61 29.88 13.84
C ASP A 338 12.07 29.76 13.83
N GLY A 339 11.56 28.53 13.81
CA GLY A 339 10.13 28.21 13.86
C GLY A 339 9.41 28.29 12.51
N ARG A 340 10.09 28.70 11.43
CA ARG A 340 9.48 28.76 10.09
C ARG A 340 9.34 27.36 9.49
N TYR A 341 8.28 27.15 8.72
CA TYR A 341 8.09 25.96 7.87
C TYR A 341 7.43 26.36 6.55
N THR A 342 7.52 25.51 5.54
CA THR A 342 6.78 25.68 4.29
C THR A 342 5.49 24.87 4.34
N GLY A 343 4.36 25.56 4.28
CA GLY A 343 3.03 24.95 4.27
C GLY A 343 2.69 24.33 2.92
N TRP A 344 1.64 23.52 2.90
CA TRP A 344 1.21 22.80 1.70
C TRP A 344 0.54 23.69 0.65
N ASP A 345 0.28 24.96 0.99
CA ASP A 345 -0.06 26.04 0.07
C ASP A 345 1.19 26.68 -0.60
N GLN A 346 2.38 26.11 -0.37
CA GLN A 346 3.69 26.55 -0.85
C GLN A 346 4.08 27.96 -0.35
N LYS A 347 3.61 28.35 0.84
CA LYS A 347 4.01 29.59 1.52
C LYS A 347 4.78 29.29 2.80
N ILE A 348 5.56 30.28 3.25
CA ILE A 348 6.27 30.22 4.52
C ILE A 348 5.30 30.62 5.65
N HIS A 349 5.16 29.75 6.64
CA HIS A 349 4.42 29.97 7.89
C HIS A 349 5.36 29.88 9.09
N GLU A 350 4.83 30.04 10.30
CA GLU A 350 5.59 30.11 11.56
C GLU A 350 4.87 29.31 12.65
N ALA A 351 5.52 28.26 13.16
CA ALA A 351 5.01 27.44 14.25
C ALA A 351 5.22 28.17 15.59
N LYS A 352 4.16 28.23 16.41
CA LYS A 352 4.15 28.98 17.68
C LYS A 352 3.71 28.06 18.81
N ASP A 353 4.61 27.87 19.76
CA ASP A 353 4.42 26.99 20.94
C ASP A 353 4.19 25.50 20.59
N PHE A 354 4.57 25.05 19.38
CA PHE A 354 4.61 23.65 18.94
C PHE A 354 5.67 23.44 17.84
N THR A 355 6.10 22.20 17.60
CA THR A 355 6.92 21.83 16.43
C THR A 355 6.03 21.38 15.26
N TYR A 356 6.19 21.96 14.06
CA TYR A 356 5.55 21.43 12.86
C TYR A 356 6.26 20.16 12.36
N TYR A 357 5.46 19.13 12.03
CA TYR A 357 5.90 17.83 11.52
C TYR A 357 5.42 17.59 10.09
N GLN A 358 6.17 16.76 9.36
CA GLN A 358 5.92 16.38 7.98
C GLN A 358 6.32 14.91 7.72
N ASN A 359 6.11 14.44 6.48
CA ASN A 359 6.20 13.04 6.08
C ASN A 359 5.10 12.19 6.74
N TRP A 360 3.97 12.12 6.06
CA TRP A 360 2.72 11.52 6.54
C TRP A 360 2.40 10.28 5.72
N SER A 361 2.25 9.13 6.39
CA SER A 361 1.76 7.89 5.82
C SER A 361 0.53 7.47 6.61
N LEU A 362 -0.59 8.19 6.42
CA LEU A 362 -1.68 8.12 7.41
C LEU A 362 -2.42 6.79 7.34
N TRP A 363 -2.56 6.18 6.14
CA TRP A 363 -3.27 4.92 5.93
C TRP A 363 -2.70 3.76 6.76
N ASP A 364 -1.41 3.82 7.06
CA ASP A 364 -0.64 2.87 7.86
C ASP A 364 -0.63 3.36 9.32
N THR A 365 -0.13 4.59 9.52
CA THR A 365 0.22 5.09 10.85
C THR A 365 -0.98 5.36 11.76
N TYR A 366 -2.21 5.43 11.23
CA TYR A 366 -3.42 5.50 12.07
C TYR A 366 -3.66 4.23 12.89
N ARG A 367 -3.08 3.08 12.51
CA ARG A 367 -3.43 1.75 13.06
C ARG A 367 -2.69 1.42 14.36
N THR A 368 -1.41 1.77 14.42
CA THR A 368 -0.50 1.39 15.53
C THR A 368 0.45 2.52 15.93
N GLN A 369 1.08 3.18 14.95
CA GLN A 369 2.14 4.17 15.17
C GLN A 369 1.64 5.39 15.94
N GLN A 370 0.48 5.95 15.57
CA GLN A 370 -0.13 7.08 16.30
C GLN A 370 -0.32 6.76 17.79
N GLN A 371 -0.78 5.56 18.11
CA GLN A 371 -1.11 5.16 19.48
C GLN A 371 0.15 4.83 20.29
N LEU A 372 1.16 4.22 19.68
CA LEU A 372 2.48 4.03 20.30
C LEU A 372 3.13 5.37 20.64
N LEU A 373 3.13 6.31 19.69
CA LEU A 373 3.67 7.67 19.91
C LEU A 373 2.85 8.43 20.96
N SER A 374 1.53 8.26 21.01
CA SER A 374 0.69 8.84 22.07
C SER A 374 1.06 8.33 23.48
N LEU A 375 1.58 7.10 23.58
CA LEU A 375 1.99 6.48 24.84
C LEU A 375 3.41 6.91 25.26
N LEU A 376 4.39 6.88 24.34
CA LEU A 376 5.82 7.05 24.64
C LEU A 376 6.39 8.44 24.30
N ALA A 377 5.75 9.18 23.39
CA ALA A 377 6.16 10.51 22.92
C ALA A 377 4.96 11.49 22.81
N PRO A 378 4.12 11.65 23.85
CA PRO A 378 2.84 12.37 23.75
C PRO A 378 2.96 13.85 23.35
N GLN A 379 4.06 14.54 23.70
CA GLN A 379 4.31 15.91 23.22
C GLN A 379 4.54 15.93 21.71
N GLN A 380 5.37 15.03 21.18
CA GLN A 380 5.60 14.91 19.74
C GLN A 380 4.30 14.50 19.01
N ALA A 381 3.56 13.52 19.54
CA ALA A 381 2.28 13.10 18.98
C ALA A 381 1.21 14.22 19.00
N ARG A 382 1.23 15.11 20.01
CA ARG A 382 0.42 16.34 20.04
C ARG A 382 0.80 17.28 18.92
N ASP A 383 2.09 17.56 18.78
CA ASP A 383 2.60 18.52 17.80
C ASP A 383 2.39 18.01 16.35
N MET A 384 2.49 16.69 16.15
CA MET A 384 2.06 16.01 14.92
C MET A 384 0.56 16.20 14.65
N ALA A 385 -0.31 15.98 15.63
CA ALA A 385 -1.75 16.20 15.47
C ALA A 385 -2.09 17.67 15.17
N LEU A 386 -1.37 18.63 15.75
CA LEU A 386 -1.51 20.06 15.39
C LEU A 386 -1.05 20.37 13.98
N SER A 387 0.02 19.71 13.51
CA SER A 387 0.56 19.91 12.16
C SER A 387 -0.46 19.54 11.08
N LEU A 388 -1.23 18.46 11.28
CA LEU A 388 -2.36 18.10 10.42
C LEU A 388 -3.46 19.18 10.39
N LEU A 389 -3.73 19.86 11.52
CA LEU A 389 -4.67 20.99 11.56
C LEU A 389 -4.13 22.24 10.84
N ARG A 390 -2.81 22.44 10.80
CA ARG A 390 -2.18 23.49 9.99
C ARG A 390 -2.27 23.19 8.50
N ILE A 391 -2.05 21.94 8.09
CA ILE A 391 -2.27 21.50 6.70
C ILE A 391 -3.72 21.78 6.27
N ASP A 392 -4.71 21.50 7.13
CA ASP A 392 -6.12 21.82 6.83
C ASP A 392 -6.39 23.33 6.72
N ALA A 393 -5.84 24.12 7.65
CA ALA A 393 -6.07 25.56 7.74
C ALA A 393 -5.37 26.36 6.61
N GLU A 394 -4.20 25.91 6.18
CA GLU A 394 -3.32 26.60 5.21
C GLU A 394 -3.50 26.05 3.80
N GLY A 395 -3.48 24.72 3.65
CA GLY A 395 -3.70 24.01 2.38
C GLY A 395 -5.18 23.87 2.00
N GLY A 396 -6.09 24.03 2.97
CA GLY A 396 -7.54 24.05 2.76
C GLY A 396 -8.25 22.71 2.95
N TRP A 397 -7.53 21.60 3.12
CA TRP A 397 -8.08 20.28 3.41
C TRP A 397 -7.09 19.38 4.18
N LEU A 398 -7.60 18.36 4.86
CA LEU A 398 -6.79 17.35 5.53
C LEU A 398 -6.12 16.38 4.54
N PRO A 399 -4.89 15.92 4.83
CA PRO A 399 -4.12 15.07 3.91
C PRO A 399 -4.45 13.58 4.01
N ARG A 400 -3.92 12.79 3.05
CA ARG A 400 -3.79 11.32 3.19
C ARG A 400 -2.34 10.88 3.34
N TRP A 401 -1.52 11.22 2.37
CA TRP A 401 -0.10 10.88 2.37
C TRP A 401 0.68 12.04 1.77
N GLY A 402 1.74 12.47 2.45
CA GLY A 402 2.54 13.56 1.93
C GLY A 402 3.99 13.49 2.33
N TYR A 403 4.82 14.03 1.45
CA TYR A 403 6.24 14.19 1.70
C TYR A 403 6.58 15.67 1.72
N GLY A 404 7.28 16.10 2.78
CA GLY A 404 7.58 17.51 3.02
C GLY A 404 6.33 18.39 2.90
N THR A 405 6.27 19.15 1.80
CA THR A 405 5.29 20.21 1.54
C THR A 405 4.20 19.82 0.53
N VAL A 406 4.14 18.56 0.09
CA VAL A 406 3.25 18.11 -1.00
C VAL A 406 2.42 16.88 -0.64
N GLU A 407 1.16 16.89 -1.11
CA GLU A 407 0.24 15.75 -1.09
C GLU A 407 0.53 14.79 -2.24
N THR A 408 0.42 13.49 -1.99
CA THR A 408 0.50 12.43 -3.01
C THR A 408 -0.83 11.71 -3.22
N ASN A 409 -1.80 11.87 -2.30
CA ASN A 409 -3.12 11.22 -2.25
C ASN A 409 -3.12 9.69 -2.21
N ILE A 410 -1.95 9.09 -1.99
CA ILE A 410 -1.79 7.70 -1.56
C ILE A 410 -2.32 7.60 -0.10
N MET A 411 -2.74 6.47 0.48
CA MET A 411 -3.49 5.38 -0.17
C MET A 411 -5.00 5.77 -0.26
N THR A 412 -5.92 4.84 -0.01
CA THR A 412 -7.39 5.07 -0.01
C THR A 412 -7.96 5.62 1.30
N GLY A 413 -9.25 5.98 1.29
CA GLY A 413 -10.06 6.06 2.51
C GLY A 413 -10.05 7.41 3.24
N ASP A 414 -10.18 7.36 4.55
CA ASP A 414 -10.14 8.53 5.45
C ASP A 414 -9.29 8.27 6.72
N PRO A 415 -7.99 7.96 6.55
CA PRO A 415 -7.15 7.59 7.67
C PRO A 415 -6.91 8.74 8.67
N VAL A 416 -6.95 9.99 8.20
CA VAL A 416 -6.75 11.19 9.02
C VAL A 416 -7.83 11.36 10.09
N THR A 417 -9.06 10.90 9.84
CA THR A 417 -10.13 10.90 10.86
C THR A 417 -9.83 9.92 11.98
N ALA A 418 -9.42 8.69 11.68
CA ALA A 418 -9.02 7.72 12.71
C ALA A 418 -7.76 8.17 13.48
N TYR A 419 -6.82 8.82 12.81
CA TYR A 419 -5.61 9.40 13.43
C TYR A 419 -5.96 10.52 14.42
N LEU A 420 -6.70 11.55 13.99
CA LEU A 420 -7.01 12.71 14.84
C LEU A 420 -8.03 12.38 15.94
N THR A 421 -8.96 11.46 15.71
CA THR A 421 -9.83 10.95 16.78
C THR A 421 -9.03 10.16 17.82
N SER A 422 -8.01 9.39 17.43
CA SER A 422 -7.09 8.76 18.40
C SER A 422 -6.37 9.83 19.24
N ALA A 423 -5.83 10.88 18.59
CA ALA A 423 -5.19 12.00 19.28
C ALA A 423 -6.14 12.74 20.24
N TYR A 424 -7.43 12.88 19.88
CA TYR A 424 -8.48 13.41 20.75
C TYR A 424 -8.68 12.52 21.99
N GLN A 425 -8.87 11.22 21.81
CA GLN A 425 -9.09 10.28 22.92
C GLN A 425 -7.88 10.18 23.86
N GLN A 426 -6.67 10.40 23.35
CA GLN A 426 -5.44 10.49 24.16
C GLN A 426 -5.20 11.90 24.78
N GLY A 427 -6.11 12.85 24.57
CA GLY A 427 -6.04 14.20 25.15
C GLY A 427 -4.91 15.06 24.57
N LEU A 428 -4.40 14.72 23.38
CA LEU A 428 -3.33 15.45 22.69
C LEU A 428 -3.83 16.76 22.06
N LEU A 429 -5.11 16.79 21.68
CA LEU A 429 -5.79 17.93 21.06
C LEU A 429 -6.37 18.94 22.07
N LYS A 430 -5.89 18.94 23.33
CA LYS A 430 -6.39 19.82 24.38
C LYS A 430 -6.27 21.30 24.00
N GLY A 431 -7.38 22.03 23.98
CA GLY A 431 -7.48 23.43 23.53
C GLY A 431 -7.74 23.59 22.02
N HIS A 432 -7.78 22.49 21.27
CA HIS A 432 -7.98 22.44 19.81
C HIS A 432 -9.08 21.44 19.41
N GLU A 433 -9.90 20.98 20.36
CA GLU A 433 -10.84 19.89 20.16
C GLU A 433 -11.92 20.25 19.12
N GLU A 434 -12.46 21.48 19.19
CA GLU A 434 -13.43 22.00 18.22
C GLU A 434 -12.78 22.39 16.88
N GLU A 435 -11.50 22.77 16.87
CA GLU A 435 -10.72 23.04 15.63
C GLU A 435 -10.57 21.73 14.84
N ALA A 436 -10.13 20.66 15.51
CA ALA A 436 -10.04 19.34 14.94
C ALA A 436 -11.41 18.81 14.52
N TYR A 437 -12.44 18.97 15.35
CA TYR A 437 -13.80 18.54 15.00
C TYR A 437 -14.31 19.22 13.72
N ALA A 438 -14.10 20.53 13.57
CA ALA A 438 -14.50 21.26 12.38
C ALA A 438 -13.79 20.77 11.10
N ALA A 439 -12.47 20.51 11.18
CA ALA A 439 -11.70 19.95 10.06
C ALA A 439 -12.16 18.54 9.67
N LEU A 440 -12.36 17.66 10.66
CA LEU A 440 -12.87 16.30 10.45
C LEU A 440 -14.30 16.30 9.89
N LYS A 441 -15.18 17.15 10.41
CA LYS A 441 -16.55 17.34 9.90
C LYS A 441 -16.55 17.79 8.45
N LYS A 442 -15.66 18.73 8.08
CA LYS A 442 -15.47 19.20 6.70
C LYS A 442 -15.07 18.05 5.77
N ASN A 443 -14.12 17.20 6.19
CA ASN A 443 -13.70 16.02 5.42
C ASN A 443 -14.81 14.99 5.27
N ALA A 444 -15.54 14.68 6.35
CA ALA A 444 -16.57 13.64 6.36
C ALA A 444 -17.86 14.03 5.61
N ASP A 445 -18.22 15.31 5.57
CA ASP A 445 -19.45 15.80 4.90
C ASP A 445 -19.23 16.39 3.50
N GLY A 446 -17.99 16.62 3.09
CA GLY A 446 -17.65 17.33 1.87
C GLY A 446 -16.77 16.55 0.90
N VAL A 447 -16.38 17.25 -0.17
CA VAL A 447 -15.26 16.88 -1.04
C VAL A 447 -14.39 18.12 -1.24
N PRO A 448 -13.06 17.97 -1.42
CA PRO A 448 -12.19 19.10 -1.72
C PRO A 448 -12.61 19.82 -3.02
N PRO A 449 -12.31 21.12 -3.17
CA PRO A 449 -12.45 21.83 -4.43
C PRO A 449 -11.75 21.12 -5.60
N ALA A 450 -12.22 21.35 -6.84
CA ALA A 450 -11.68 20.70 -8.03
C ALA A 450 -10.21 21.08 -8.31
N ASP A 451 -9.81 22.30 -7.94
CA ASP A 451 -8.46 22.86 -8.02
C ASP A 451 -7.57 22.56 -6.79
N SER A 452 -8.14 21.95 -5.74
CA SER A 452 -7.39 21.47 -4.58
C SER A 452 -6.50 20.29 -4.96
N GLN A 453 -5.32 20.18 -4.36
CA GLN A 453 -4.43 19.01 -4.54
C GLN A 453 -4.91 17.76 -3.79
N PHE A 454 -5.72 17.95 -2.75
CA PHE A 454 -6.19 16.90 -1.85
C PHE A 454 -7.35 16.09 -2.47
N ASN A 455 -7.35 14.77 -2.31
CA ASN A 455 -8.47 13.87 -2.63
C ASN A 455 -9.55 13.90 -1.54
N GLY A 456 -9.17 14.08 -0.27
CA GLY A 456 -10.10 14.03 0.86
C GLY A 456 -10.79 12.68 0.94
N ARG A 457 -12.14 12.66 0.98
CA ARG A 457 -12.94 11.47 0.65
C ARG A 457 -13.36 11.56 -0.82
N SER A 458 -12.65 10.91 -1.74
CA SER A 458 -12.88 11.09 -3.18
C SER A 458 -14.15 10.42 -3.69
N GLY A 459 -14.59 9.34 -3.03
CA GLY A 459 -15.88 8.66 -3.25
C GLY A 459 -17.06 9.20 -2.44
N ASN A 460 -16.93 10.34 -1.73
CA ASN A 460 -17.92 10.75 -0.73
C ASN A 460 -19.31 11.06 -1.32
N VAL A 461 -19.39 11.56 -2.56
CA VAL A 461 -20.69 11.91 -3.19
C VAL A 461 -21.61 10.69 -3.29
N GLN A 462 -21.05 9.54 -3.65
CA GLN A 462 -21.74 8.26 -3.74
C GLN A 462 -21.98 7.68 -2.34
N TYR A 463 -20.96 7.70 -1.47
CA TYR A 463 -21.09 7.22 -0.09
C TYR A 463 -22.21 7.92 0.70
N LEU A 464 -22.31 9.25 0.59
CA LEU A 464 -23.35 10.04 1.25
C LEU A 464 -24.75 9.83 0.66
N ARG A 465 -24.85 9.42 -0.61
CA ARG A 465 -26.10 9.18 -1.33
C ARG A 465 -26.64 7.76 -1.12
N ASP A 466 -25.76 6.76 -1.23
CA ASP A 466 -26.12 5.34 -1.33
C ASP A 466 -25.64 4.49 -0.15
N GLY A 467 -24.81 5.07 0.74
CA GLY A 467 -24.21 4.37 1.88
C GLY A 467 -23.01 3.48 1.53
N TYR A 468 -22.47 3.55 0.31
CA TYR A 468 -21.26 2.85 -0.11
C TYR A 468 -20.54 3.61 -1.24
N VAL A 469 -19.24 3.37 -1.41
CA VAL A 469 -18.45 3.81 -2.56
C VAL A 469 -18.51 2.71 -3.63
N PRO A 470 -18.98 2.98 -4.86
CA PRO A 470 -19.04 1.97 -5.90
C PRO A 470 -17.65 1.66 -6.46
N TYR A 471 -17.44 0.40 -6.86
CA TYR A 471 -16.27 -0.03 -7.61
C TYR A 471 -16.43 0.30 -9.09
N LEU A 472 -15.54 1.17 -9.57
CA LEU A 472 -15.45 1.69 -10.92
C LEU A 472 -13.95 1.71 -11.30
N PRO A 473 -13.40 0.61 -11.85
CA PRO A 473 -11.94 0.49 -12.09
C PRO A 473 -11.41 1.56 -13.06
N ASP A 474 -12.21 1.94 -14.05
CA ASP A 474 -11.85 2.96 -15.06
C ASP A 474 -12.08 4.41 -14.57
N ALA A 475 -12.41 4.62 -13.29
CA ALA A 475 -12.66 5.95 -12.76
C ALA A 475 -11.35 6.72 -12.56
N VAL A 476 -11.23 7.87 -13.23
CA VAL A 476 -10.05 8.75 -13.14
C VAL A 476 -10.29 9.88 -12.15
N GLY A 477 -9.35 10.04 -11.20
CA GLY A 477 -9.37 11.06 -10.16
C GLY A 477 -8.26 12.11 -10.30
N LYS A 478 -7.89 12.72 -9.17
CA LYS A 478 -6.60 13.43 -9.02
C LYS A 478 -5.48 12.38 -8.91
N PRO A 479 -4.21 12.72 -9.17
CA PRO A 479 -3.08 11.82 -8.95
C PRO A 479 -3.10 11.22 -7.54
N GLY A 480 -2.77 9.95 -7.42
CA GLY A 480 -2.84 9.10 -6.23
C GLY A 480 -4.01 8.13 -6.30
N ASP A 481 -4.26 7.42 -5.21
CA ASP A 481 -5.29 6.37 -5.21
C ASP A 481 -6.69 6.96 -5.12
N TYR A 482 -7.54 6.52 -6.04
CA TYR A 482 -8.88 7.04 -6.19
C TYR A 482 -9.90 6.04 -5.64
N ASP A 483 -10.67 6.44 -4.62
CA ASP A 483 -11.54 5.53 -3.86
C ASP A 483 -12.57 4.78 -4.70
N LEU A 484 -12.98 5.33 -5.85
CA LEU A 484 -13.89 4.65 -6.77
C LEU A 484 -13.24 3.42 -7.42
N GLN A 485 -11.93 3.37 -7.56
CA GLN A 485 -11.19 2.18 -7.99
C GLN A 485 -11.08 1.13 -6.85
N HIS A 486 -11.35 1.53 -5.61
CA HIS A 486 -11.23 0.69 -4.40
C HIS A 486 -12.51 0.72 -3.52
N GLY A 487 -13.68 0.74 -4.17
CA GLY A 487 -14.98 1.02 -3.55
C GLY A 487 -15.28 0.28 -2.22
N PRO A 488 -15.16 -1.06 -2.13
CA PRO A 488 -15.41 -1.75 -0.87
C PRO A 488 -14.39 -1.40 0.23
N SER A 489 -13.09 -1.25 -0.06
CA SER A 489 -12.10 -0.79 0.94
C SER A 489 -12.43 0.60 1.46
N ALA A 490 -12.66 1.57 0.57
CA ALA A 490 -13.02 2.93 0.96
C ALA A 490 -14.34 2.97 1.77
N THR A 491 -15.32 2.11 1.45
CA THR A 491 -16.58 2.01 2.21
C THR A 491 -16.34 1.56 3.65
N LEU A 492 -15.47 0.58 3.87
CA LEU A 492 -15.11 0.06 5.19
C LEU A 492 -14.33 1.11 6.01
N GLU A 493 -13.36 1.76 5.38
CA GLU A 493 -12.51 2.79 6.00
C GLU A 493 -13.28 4.06 6.37
N TYR A 494 -14.20 4.51 5.51
CA TYR A 494 -15.10 5.61 5.83
C TYR A 494 -16.06 5.24 6.97
N ALA A 495 -16.53 3.98 7.04
CA ALA A 495 -17.42 3.53 8.11
C ALA A 495 -16.69 3.48 9.47
N LEU A 496 -15.43 3.03 9.51
CA LEU A 496 -14.60 3.13 10.72
C LEU A 496 -14.42 4.61 11.13
N SER A 497 -14.10 5.48 10.16
CA SER A 497 -13.88 6.91 10.36
C SER A 497 -15.11 7.66 10.87
N ASP A 498 -16.30 7.38 10.32
CA ASP A 498 -17.54 7.98 10.81
C ASP A 498 -17.90 7.46 12.22
N ALA A 499 -17.61 6.19 12.55
CA ALA A 499 -17.84 5.67 13.89
C ALA A 499 -16.93 6.31 14.96
N THR A 500 -15.68 6.62 14.64
CA THR A 500 -14.75 7.30 15.57
C THR A 500 -15.07 8.79 15.68
N LEU A 501 -15.42 9.45 14.58
CA LEU A 501 -15.92 10.83 14.57
C LEU A 501 -17.23 10.99 15.34
N SER A 502 -18.11 9.98 15.31
CA SER A 502 -19.33 9.93 16.15
C SER A 502 -19.01 10.00 17.64
N ALA A 503 -18.00 9.24 18.10
CA ALA A 503 -17.59 9.24 19.50
C ALA A 503 -17.03 10.61 19.93
N MET A 504 -16.24 11.27 19.07
CA MET A 504 -15.74 12.64 19.29
C MET A 504 -16.89 13.67 19.32
N ALA A 505 -17.77 13.65 18.31
CA ALA A 505 -18.94 14.53 18.22
C ALA A 505 -19.83 14.44 19.47
N LYS A 506 -20.08 13.20 19.95
CA LYS A 506 -20.86 12.93 21.17
C LYS A 506 -20.19 13.51 22.42
N SER A 507 -18.87 13.41 22.50
CA SER A 507 -18.06 13.89 23.62
C SER A 507 -18.04 15.43 23.71
N LEU A 508 -18.06 16.11 22.56
CA LEU A 508 -18.13 17.58 22.44
C LEU A 508 -19.56 18.15 22.55
N GLY A 509 -20.59 17.30 22.46
CA GLY A 509 -22.00 17.70 22.57
C GLY A 509 -22.74 17.92 21.24
N HIS A 510 -22.08 17.64 20.11
CA HIS A 510 -22.64 17.68 18.75
C HIS A 510 -23.55 16.46 18.51
N THR A 511 -24.66 16.38 19.26
CA THR A 511 -25.49 15.15 19.37
C THR A 511 -26.18 14.71 18.08
N GLU A 512 -26.62 15.64 17.22
CA GLU A 512 -27.22 15.32 15.92
C GLU A 512 -26.18 14.71 14.97
N ASP A 513 -24.99 15.29 14.93
CA ASP A 513 -23.86 14.78 14.16
C ASP A 513 -23.37 13.45 14.70
N ALA A 514 -23.30 13.27 16.02
CA ALA A 514 -22.97 11.99 16.63
C ALA A 514 -23.94 10.87 16.19
N ALA A 515 -25.25 11.14 16.17
CA ALA A 515 -26.25 10.16 15.72
C ALA A 515 -26.11 9.87 14.21
N ARG A 516 -25.86 10.90 13.39
CA ARG A 516 -25.67 10.79 11.93
C ARG A 516 -24.43 9.97 11.58
N TYR A 517 -23.30 10.27 12.23
CA TYR A 517 -22.04 9.55 12.04
C TYR A 517 -22.10 8.12 12.63
N ALA A 518 -22.83 7.89 13.73
CA ALA A 518 -23.07 6.53 14.24
C ALA A 518 -23.81 5.65 13.23
N ALA A 519 -24.81 6.22 12.53
CA ALA A 519 -25.54 5.51 11.48
C ALA A 519 -24.66 5.22 10.26
N ARG A 520 -23.83 6.17 9.82
CA ARG A 520 -22.85 5.94 8.73
C ARG A 520 -21.75 4.95 9.13
N GLY A 521 -21.40 4.87 10.41
CA GLY A 521 -20.44 3.89 10.93
C GLY A 521 -20.84 2.42 10.73
N GLN A 522 -22.11 2.18 10.39
CA GLN A 522 -22.68 0.87 10.06
C GLN A 522 -22.73 0.60 8.53
N ASN A 523 -22.19 1.49 7.70
CA ASN A 523 -22.23 1.36 6.24
C ASN A 523 -21.42 0.17 5.68
N PHE A 524 -20.57 -0.48 6.47
CA PHE A 524 -19.93 -1.77 6.10
C PHE A 524 -20.98 -2.83 5.68
N ARG A 525 -22.18 -2.78 6.25
CA ARG A 525 -23.32 -3.64 5.88
C ARG A 525 -23.77 -3.46 4.44
N ASN A 526 -23.57 -2.28 3.85
CA ASN A 526 -24.03 -1.97 2.48
C ASN A 526 -23.15 -2.59 1.39
N VAL A 527 -22.02 -3.19 1.76
CA VAL A 527 -21.14 -3.99 0.87
C VAL A 527 -21.04 -5.45 1.30
N PHE A 528 -21.79 -5.91 2.31
CA PHE A 528 -21.85 -7.32 2.69
C PHE A 528 -22.89 -8.07 1.83
N ASP A 529 -22.44 -9.03 1.01
CA ASP A 529 -23.34 -9.85 0.19
C ASP A 529 -23.85 -11.05 1.01
N PRO A 530 -25.15 -11.12 1.35
CA PRO A 530 -25.70 -12.22 2.13
C PRO A 530 -25.65 -13.57 1.39
N ARG A 531 -25.40 -13.61 0.08
CA ARG A 531 -25.27 -14.86 -0.69
C ARG A 531 -23.91 -15.55 -0.49
N THR A 532 -22.84 -14.76 -0.41
CA THR A 532 -21.47 -15.27 -0.19
C THR A 532 -21.05 -15.19 1.27
N SER A 533 -21.72 -14.35 2.08
CA SER A 533 -21.34 -14.00 3.45
C SER A 533 -19.95 -13.35 3.55
N TRP A 534 -19.62 -12.49 2.58
CA TRP A 534 -18.39 -11.69 2.52
C TRP A 534 -18.68 -10.27 2.05
N PHE A 535 -17.76 -9.34 2.31
CA PHE A 535 -17.78 -8.04 1.66
C PHE A 535 -17.45 -8.18 0.17
N ARG A 536 -18.12 -7.39 -0.69
CA ARG A 536 -17.92 -7.37 -2.14
C ARG A 536 -18.10 -5.96 -2.70
N GLY A 537 -17.35 -5.64 -3.75
CA GLY A 537 -17.58 -4.45 -4.55
C GLY A 537 -18.99 -4.42 -5.13
N ARG A 538 -19.57 -3.21 -5.20
CA ARG A 538 -20.85 -2.94 -5.85
C ARG A 538 -20.65 -1.88 -6.93
N ASP A 539 -21.34 -1.99 -8.06
CA ASP A 539 -21.29 -0.98 -9.11
C ASP A 539 -22.10 0.29 -8.75
N ALA A 540 -22.08 1.27 -9.66
CA ALA A 540 -22.86 2.51 -9.52
C ALA A 540 -24.38 2.32 -9.66
N ASP A 541 -24.85 1.15 -10.11
CA ASP A 541 -26.26 0.76 -10.19
C ASP A 541 -26.71 -0.06 -8.97
N GLY A 542 -25.77 -0.43 -8.11
CA GLY A 542 -25.98 -1.11 -6.83
C GLY A 542 -25.91 -2.62 -6.88
N ALA A 543 -25.58 -3.25 -8.01
CA ALA A 543 -25.36 -4.69 -8.07
C ALA A 543 -23.99 -5.08 -7.53
N PHE A 544 -23.89 -6.27 -6.94
CA PHE A 544 -22.60 -6.86 -6.57
C PHE A 544 -21.85 -7.33 -7.81
N VAL A 545 -20.55 -7.04 -7.84
CA VAL A 545 -19.65 -7.34 -8.97
C VAL A 545 -18.46 -8.21 -8.55
N GLY A 546 -17.72 -8.70 -9.55
CA GLY A 546 -16.61 -9.62 -9.38
C GLY A 546 -17.03 -11.07 -9.04
N PRO A 547 -16.06 -11.99 -8.88
CA PRO A 547 -16.30 -13.37 -8.48
C PRO A 547 -17.07 -13.52 -7.15
N ASP A 548 -17.72 -14.67 -6.96
CA ASP A 548 -18.32 -15.07 -5.68
C ASP A 548 -17.26 -15.58 -4.68
N ASP A 549 -16.08 -15.97 -5.17
CA ASP A 549 -14.92 -16.36 -4.37
C ASP A 549 -14.23 -15.14 -3.75
N PRO A 550 -14.17 -15.01 -2.41
CA PRO A 550 -13.61 -13.85 -1.73
C PRO A 550 -12.10 -13.70 -1.91
N ALA A 551 -11.35 -14.76 -2.27
CA ALA A 551 -9.92 -14.64 -2.55
C ALA A 551 -9.65 -13.90 -3.88
N ASN A 552 -10.58 -14.03 -4.84
CA ASN A 552 -10.54 -13.40 -6.16
C ASN A 552 -11.44 -12.14 -6.22
N SER A 553 -11.66 -11.48 -5.09
CA SER A 553 -12.56 -10.32 -4.96
C SER A 553 -12.03 -9.07 -5.66
N LEU A 554 -12.92 -8.28 -6.28
CA LEU A 554 -12.56 -7.01 -6.93
C LEU A 554 -12.73 -5.79 -6.01
N GLY A 555 -11.90 -4.77 -6.23
CA GLY A 555 -12.02 -3.44 -5.62
C GLY A 555 -11.50 -3.30 -4.18
N PHE A 556 -10.80 -4.31 -3.66
CA PHE A 556 -10.07 -4.18 -2.40
C PHE A 556 -8.66 -3.65 -2.66
N HIS A 557 -8.19 -2.74 -1.80
CA HIS A 557 -6.87 -2.12 -1.93
C HIS A 557 -5.83 -2.95 -1.16
N GLU A 558 -4.85 -3.50 -1.89
CA GLU A 558 -3.76 -4.32 -1.33
C GLU A 558 -4.24 -5.47 -0.44
N GLY A 559 -5.25 -6.18 -0.94
CA GLY A 559 -5.74 -7.38 -0.30
C GLY A 559 -7.03 -7.89 -0.91
N THR A 560 -7.63 -8.86 -0.23
CA THR A 560 -8.87 -9.53 -0.66
C THR A 560 -10.01 -9.31 0.33
N ALA A 561 -11.23 -9.68 -0.07
CA ALA A 561 -12.39 -9.71 0.81
C ALA A 561 -12.20 -10.63 2.03
N VAL A 562 -11.25 -11.57 1.98
CA VAL A 562 -10.90 -12.45 3.11
C VAL A 562 -10.19 -11.66 4.22
N GLN A 563 -9.29 -10.75 3.84
CA GLN A 563 -8.48 -9.94 4.76
C GLN A 563 -9.27 -8.74 5.27
N TYR A 564 -9.89 -7.97 4.37
CA TYR A 564 -10.77 -6.85 4.74
C TYR A 564 -12.04 -7.25 5.51
N MET A 565 -12.36 -8.54 5.59
CA MET A 565 -13.48 -9.05 6.39
C MET A 565 -13.45 -8.55 7.84
N TRP A 566 -12.26 -8.28 8.37
CA TRP A 566 -12.05 -7.89 9.76
C TRP A 566 -12.09 -6.37 9.98
N LEU A 567 -12.15 -5.55 8.92
CA LEU A 567 -12.15 -4.08 8.99
C LEU A 567 -13.55 -3.51 9.30
N ALA A 568 -14.15 -3.98 10.38
CA ALA A 568 -15.38 -3.46 10.98
C ALA A 568 -15.24 -3.34 12.51
N GLN A 569 -14.04 -2.98 12.98
CA GLN A 569 -13.65 -2.95 14.40
C GLN A 569 -14.60 -2.09 15.27
N GLN A 570 -15.23 -1.08 14.67
CA GLN A 570 -16.20 -0.21 15.34
C GLN A 570 -17.43 -0.95 15.88
N ASP A 571 -17.80 -2.11 15.31
CA ASP A 571 -18.91 -2.95 15.77
C ASP A 571 -18.71 -4.45 15.41
N VAL A 572 -17.61 -5.03 15.90
CA VAL A 572 -17.32 -6.47 15.74
C VAL A 572 -18.49 -7.39 16.19
N PRO A 573 -19.27 -7.10 17.25
CA PRO A 573 -20.48 -7.87 17.56
C PRO A 573 -21.49 -7.98 16.42
N ASP A 574 -21.74 -6.91 15.66
CA ASP A 574 -22.62 -6.94 14.49
C ASP A 574 -21.98 -7.74 13.33
N LEU A 575 -20.67 -7.59 13.11
CA LEU A 575 -19.92 -8.43 12.16
C LEU A 575 -20.02 -9.93 12.51
N VAL A 576 -19.92 -10.29 13.80
CA VAL A 576 -20.10 -11.66 14.28
C VAL A 576 -21.50 -12.17 13.97
N ASP A 577 -22.54 -11.37 14.20
CA ASP A 577 -23.91 -11.75 13.88
C ASP A 577 -24.12 -11.90 12.35
N LEU A 578 -23.49 -11.06 11.51
CA LEU A 578 -23.48 -11.19 10.04
C LEU A 578 -22.82 -12.47 9.52
N ILE A 579 -21.74 -12.93 10.17
CA ILE A 579 -21.05 -14.19 9.81
C ILE A 579 -21.90 -15.43 10.19
N GLY A 580 -22.89 -15.27 11.08
CA GLY A 580 -23.70 -16.37 11.61
C GLY A 580 -23.38 -16.74 13.06
N GLY A 581 -22.75 -15.83 13.81
CA GLY A 581 -22.47 -15.96 15.25
C GLY A 581 -21.07 -16.47 15.58
N THR A 582 -20.78 -16.50 16.88
CA THR A 582 -19.44 -16.75 17.47
C THR A 582 -18.72 -17.98 16.90
N ASP A 583 -19.42 -19.11 16.74
CA ASP A 583 -18.80 -20.36 16.28
C ASP A 583 -18.43 -20.31 14.79
N ALA A 584 -19.28 -19.67 13.97
CA ALA A 584 -19.00 -19.45 12.55
C ALA A 584 -17.84 -18.47 12.35
N THR A 585 -17.77 -17.40 13.15
CA THR A 585 -16.64 -16.45 13.17
C THR A 585 -15.35 -17.14 13.58
N ASN A 586 -15.35 -17.92 14.67
CA ASN A 586 -14.18 -18.67 15.11
C ASN A 586 -13.70 -19.66 14.05
N GLY A 587 -14.61 -20.43 13.43
CA GLY A 587 -14.26 -21.34 12.33
C GLY A 587 -13.78 -20.66 11.04
N ARG A 588 -14.10 -19.38 10.84
CA ARG A 588 -13.56 -18.54 9.75
C ARG A 588 -12.15 -18.05 10.09
N LEU A 589 -11.95 -17.51 11.29
CA LEU A 589 -10.63 -17.09 11.80
C LEU A 589 -9.65 -18.28 11.84
N ASP A 590 -10.09 -19.46 12.27
CA ASP A 590 -9.25 -20.66 12.34
C ASP A 590 -8.71 -21.07 10.96
N LYS A 591 -9.52 -20.94 9.90
CA LYS A 591 -9.09 -21.17 8.51
C LYS A 591 -8.16 -20.08 8.01
N PHE A 592 -8.50 -18.83 8.32
CA PHE A 592 -7.76 -17.64 7.92
C PHE A 592 -6.32 -17.64 8.45
N PHE A 593 -6.13 -18.02 9.72
CA PHE A 593 -4.81 -18.16 10.33
C PHE A 593 -4.16 -19.54 10.12
N ALA A 594 -4.79 -20.45 9.37
CA ALA A 594 -4.36 -21.85 9.25
C ALA A 594 -4.06 -22.50 10.62
N TYR A 595 -4.96 -22.30 11.59
CA TYR A 595 -4.69 -22.47 13.03
C TYR A 595 -4.21 -23.87 13.44
N ASP A 596 -4.68 -24.93 12.79
CA ASP A 596 -4.18 -26.31 13.03
C ASP A 596 -2.70 -26.48 12.64
N GLN A 597 -2.24 -25.81 11.58
CA GLN A 597 -0.83 -25.80 11.16
C GLN A 597 -0.01 -24.92 12.12
N LEU A 598 -0.55 -23.76 12.50
CA LEU A 598 0.07 -22.86 13.47
C LEU A 598 0.32 -23.53 14.82
N LEU A 599 -0.62 -24.35 15.31
CA LEU A 599 -0.42 -25.09 16.55
C LEU A 599 0.64 -26.18 16.45
N ALA A 600 0.91 -26.71 15.25
CA ALA A 600 1.94 -27.70 15.01
C ALA A 600 3.34 -27.07 14.84
N ASP A 601 3.43 -25.98 14.06
CA ASP A 601 4.64 -25.20 13.87
C ASP A 601 4.28 -23.72 13.58
N PRO A 602 4.33 -22.84 14.60
CA PRO A 602 3.95 -21.43 14.45
C PRO A 602 4.89 -20.68 13.49
N ALA A 603 6.19 -20.96 13.60
CA ALA A 603 7.24 -20.22 12.92
C ALA A 603 7.35 -20.60 11.44
N LYS A 604 7.03 -21.87 11.11
CA LYS A 604 6.88 -22.34 9.74
C LYS A 604 5.59 -21.83 9.10
N THR A 605 4.46 -21.92 9.81
CA THR A 605 3.16 -21.46 9.29
C THR A 605 3.20 -19.98 8.93
N ALA A 606 3.81 -19.15 9.79
CA ALA A 606 3.98 -17.72 9.49
C ALA A 606 4.81 -17.46 8.23
N ARG A 607 5.86 -18.25 7.96
CA ARG A 607 6.77 -18.04 6.81
C ARG A 607 6.33 -18.70 5.50
N GLU A 608 5.59 -19.79 5.55
CA GLU A 608 5.27 -20.63 4.38
C GLU A 608 3.77 -20.66 4.02
N VAL A 609 2.88 -20.09 4.86
CA VAL A 609 1.42 -20.10 4.63
C VAL A 609 0.83 -18.70 4.62
N TRP A 610 1.36 -17.79 5.44
CA TRP A 610 0.89 -16.39 5.55
C TRP A 610 1.66 -15.44 4.63
N VAL A 611 2.96 -15.69 4.46
CA VAL A 611 3.88 -14.87 3.68
C VAL A 611 4.07 -15.49 2.29
N ASN A 612 3.59 -14.79 1.26
CA ASN A 612 3.64 -15.25 -0.15
C ASN A 612 4.43 -14.27 -1.06
N GLY A 613 5.18 -13.34 -0.47
CA GLY A 613 5.91 -12.26 -1.13
C GLY A 613 5.35 -10.88 -0.75
N ALA A 614 6.22 -9.87 -0.64
CA ALA A 614 5.88 -8.58 -0.03
C ALA A 614 4.67 -7.89 -0.68
N TYR A 615 4.58 -7.91 -2.02
CA TYR A 615 3.48 -7.30 -2.80
C TYR A 615 2.45 -8.33 -3.31
N SER A 616 2.49 -9.58 -2.81
CA SER A 616 1.61 -10.68 -3.24
C SER A 616 0.24 -10.63 -2.54
N TYR A 617 -0.42 -9.47 -2.55
CA TYR A 617 -1.65 -9.23 -1.78
C TYR A 617 -2.91 -9.91 -2.34
N TYR A 618 -2.97 -10.07 -3.67
CA TYR A 618 -4.16 -10.56 -4.36
C TYR A 618 -4.17 -12.09 -4.50
N ASN A 619 -5.36 -12.65 -4.71
CA ASN A 619 -5.61 -14.09 -4.80
C ASN A 619 -5.22 -14.88 -3.53
N GLN A 620 -5.16 -14.20 -2.39
CA GLN A 620 -4.83 -14.77 -1.07
C GLN A 620 -6.10 -15.04 -0.24
N ASP A 621 -6.11 -16.19 0.45
CA ASP A 621 -7.19 -16.63 1.34
C ASP A 621 -6.71 -16.87 2.80
N LYS A 622 -5.57 -16.28 3.15
CA LYS A 622 -4.92 -16.37 4.47
C LYS A 622 -4.60 -14.98 5.01
N TYR A 623 -4.32 -14.94 6.31
CA TYR A 623 -3.73 -13.80 7.00
C TYR A 623 -2.39 -13.42 6.36
N ASN A 624 -2.22 -12.14 6.00
CA ASN A 624 -0.92 -11.60 5.64
C ASN A 624 -0.45 -10.58 6.70
N PRO A 625 0.47 -10.94 7.60
CA PRO A 625 1.02 -10.02 8.60
C PRO A 625 1.96 -8.95 7.99
N GLN A 626 2.19 -8.95 6.68
CA GLN A 626 3.00 -7.93 5.98
C GLN A 626 2.19 -6.70 5.54
N ASN A 627 0.86 -6.70 5.71
CA ASN A 627 0.02 -5.62 5.22
C ASN A 627 -0.97 -5.07 6.26
N GLU A 628 -1.11 -3.75 6.23
CA GLU A 628 -1.88 -2.86 7.10
C GLU A 628 -3.34 -3.27 7.36
N PRO A 629 -4.11 -3.77 6.37
CA PRO A 629 -5.50 -4.17 6.57
C PRO A 629 -5.66 -5.34 7.53
N ASP A 630 -4.60 -6.11 7.78
CA ASP A 630 -4.64 -7.37 8.52
C ASP A 630 -4.11 -7.26 9.96
N LEU A 631 -3.39 -6.19 10.29
CA LEU A 631 -2.65 -6.05 11.55
C LEU A 631 -3.48 -6.22 12.83
N HIS A 632 -4.77 -5.86 12.80
CA HIS A 632 -5.68 -6.04 13.94
C HIS A 632 -6.40 -7.41 13.96
N SER A 633 -6.39 -8.16 12.85
CA SER A 633 -7.12 -9.42 12.67
C SER A 633 -6.89 -10.45 13.80
N PRO A 634 -5.67 -10.66 14.35
CA PRO A 634 -5.43 -11.58 15.48
C PRO A 634 -6.25 -11.27 16.74
N TYR A 635 -6.64 -10.00 16.91
CA TYR A 635 -7.35 -9.51 18.09
C TYR A 635 -8.87 -9.64 17.96
N ILE A 636 -9.42 -9.99 16.81
CA ILE A 636 -10.87 -10.28 16.64
C ILE A 636 -11.32 -11.42 17.58
N TYR A 637 -10.44 -12.38 17.87
CA TYR A 637 -10.66 -13.44 18.85
C TYR A 637 -10.98 -12.94 20.28
N LEU A 638 -10.61 -11.70 20.63
CA LEU A 638 -10.97 -11.09 21.92
C LEU A 638 -12.47 -10.82 22.05
N TRP A 639 -13.16 -10.51 20.94
CA TRP A 639 -14.62 -10.34 20.91
C TRP A 639 -15.37 -11.68 20.91
N THR A 640 -14.79 -12.74 20.33
CA THR A 640 -15.41 -14.08 20.26
C THR A 640 -15.11 -14.97 21.46
N GLY A 641 -14.40 -14.45 22.48
CA GLY A 641 -14.10 -15.16 23.72
C GLY A 641 -12.97 -16.18 23.63
N GLN A 642 -12.02 -15.98 22.71
CA GLN A 642 -10.90 -16.90 22.42
C GLN A 642 -9.51 -16.26 22.65
N PRO A 643 -9.23 -15.62 23.81
CA PRO A 643 -7.98 -14.86 24.01
C PRO A 643 -6.70 -15.70 23.91
N SER A 644 -6.77 -17.02 24.16
CA SER A 644 -5.63 -17.91 23.90
C SER A 644 -5.23 -17.95 22.42
N LYS A 645 -6.21 -17.87 21.50
CA LYS A 645 -5.95 -17.87 20.05
C LYS A 645 -5.31 -16.57 19.58
N THR A 646 -5.70 -15.43 20.16
CA THR A 646 -4.97 -14.15 19.97
C THR A 646 -3.50 -14.32 20.37
N THR A 647 -3.22 -14.86 21.56
CA THR A 647 -1.83 -15.11 21.99
C THR A 647 -1.07 -16.00 21.01
N ASP A 648 -1.66 -17.12 20.58
CA ASP A 648 -1.01 -18.06 19.65
C ASP A 648 -0.67 -17.40 18.30
N VAL A 649 -1.62 -16.67 17.71
CA VAL A 649 -1.44 -15.99 16.40
C VAL A 649 -0.44 -14.84 16.50
N VAL A 650 -0.53 -14.01 17.55
CA VAL A 650 0.42 -12.90 17.77
C VAL A 650 1.83 -13.45 18.00
N HIS A 651 2.00 -14.49 18.82
CA HIS A 651 3.32 -15.10 19.07
C HIS A 651 3.90 -15.75 17.81
N ALA A 652 3.08 -16.30 16.91
CA ALA A 652 3.52 -16.81 15.62
C ALA A 652 3.99 -15.67 14.69
N ALA A 653 3.20 -14.60 14.56
CA ALA A 653 3.51 -13.45 13.71
C ALA A 653 4.79 -12.71 14.18
N ILE A 654 5.02 -12.61 15.49
CA ILE A 654 6.27 -12.06 16.05
C ILE A 654 7.51 -12.84 15.56
N THR A 655 7.41 -14.14 15.20
CA THR A 655 8.56 -14.90 14.69
C THR A 655 9.04 -14.48 13.30
N LEU A 656 8.30 -13.61 12.60
CA LEU A 656 8.73 -13.02 11.32
C LEU A 656 9.78 -11.92 11.52
N PHE A 657 9.83 -11.32 12.70
CA PHE A 657 10.85 -10.33 13.07
C PHE A 657 12.11 -11.06 13.58
N THR A 658 13.24 -10.89 12.89
CA THR A 658 14.55 -11.49 13.25
C THR A 658 15.63 -10.40 13.30
N ASP A 659 16.81 -10.68 13.87
CA ASP A 659 17.82 -9.64 14.14
C ASP A 659 18.81 -9.34 13.00
N GLY A 660 18.57 -9.90 11.80
CA GLY A 660 19.38 -9.70 10.58
C GLY A 660 18.71 -8.79 9.52
N PRO A 661 19.37 -8.55 8.37
CA PRO A 661 18.87 -7.60 7.35
C PRO A 661 17.49 -7.94 6.78
N THR A 662 17.19 -9.23 6.64
CA THR A 662 15.90 -9.81 6.24
C THR A 662 14.87 -9.89 7.38
N GLY A 663 15.13 -9.24 8.51
CA GLY A 663 14.37 -9.34 9.75
C GLY A 663 13.06 -8.54 9.80
N MET A 664 12.59 -8.09 8.64
CA MET A 664 11.21 -7.70 8.36
C MET A 664 10.83 -8.33 7.03
N THR A 665 9.56 -8.69 6.87
CA THR A 665 9.10 -9.47 5.70
C THR A 665 8.30 -8.64 4.71
N GLY A 666 8.00 -7.38 5.02
CA GLY A 666 7.47 -6.36 4.14
C GLY A 666 7.91 -4.99 4.67
N ASN A 667 7.37 -3.92 4.08
CA ASN A 667 7.62 -2.52 4.43
C ASN A 667 7.51 -2.23 5.95
N ASP A 668 8.11 -1.12 6.40
CA ASP A 668 7.95 -0.63 7.79
C ASP A 668 6.90 0.48 7.93
N ASP A 669 6.53 1.12 6.81
CA ASP A 669 5.52 2.16 6.63
C ASP A 669 5.55 3.22 7.73
N LEU A 670 6.69 3.91 7.79
CA LEU A 670 7.03 4.97 8.73
C LEU A 670 6.89 4.52 10.21
N GLY A 671 7.18 3.25 10.47
CA GLY A 671 7.17 2.62 11.78
C GLY A 671 5.87 1.93 12.14
N THR A 672 4.89 1.80 11.23
CA THR A 672 3.61 1.12 11.47
C THR A 672 3.80 -0.35 11.85
N MET A 673 4.63 -1.07 11.09
CA MET A 673 4.96 -2.48 11.35
C MET A 673 5.84 -2.65 12.60
N SER A 674 6.83 -1.77 12.78
CA SER A 674 7.61 -1.74 14.01
C SER A 674 6.77 -1.43 15.26
N ALA A 675 5.79 -0.53 15.16
CA ALA A 675 4.88 -0.21 16.26
C ALA A 675 3.92 -1.38 16.56
N TRP A 676 3.44 -2.08 15.54
CA TRP A 676 2.69 -3.33 15.71
C TRP A 676 3.49 -4.35 16.52
N HIS A 677 4.77 -4.53 16.18
CA HIS A 677 5.66 -5.46 16.87
C HIS A 677 5.90 -5.04 18.33
N VAL A 678 6.22 -3.77 18.59
CA VAL A 678 6.44 -3.24 19.95
C VAL A 678 5.20 -3.44 20.82
N LEU A 679 4.03 -2.99 20.37
CA LEU A 679 2.76 -3.06 21.11
C LEU A 679 2.35 -4.52 21.40
N SER A 680 2.47 -5.38 20.39
CA SER A 680 2.16 -6.81 20.52
C SER A 680 3.14 -7.54 21.44
N ALA A 681 4.43 -7.22 21.39
CA ALA A 681 5.47 -7.82 22.22
C ALA A 681 5.34 -7.46 23.71
N ILE A 682 4.81 -6.28 24.04
CA ILE A 682 4.49 -5.87 25.42
C ILE A 682 3.09 -6.30 25.89
N GLY A 683 2.30 -6.95 25.03
CA GLY A 683 0.99 -7.49 25.38
C GLY A 683 -0.15 -6.46 25.49
N LEU A 684 -0.03 -5.31 24.80
CA LEU A 684 -0.98 -4.20 24.85
C LEU A 684 -1.15 -3.58 23.46
N TYR A 685 -2.31 -3.73 22.83
CA TYR A 685 -2.52 -3.36 21.42
C TYR A 685 -3.78 -2.49 21.20
N PRO A 686 -3.75 -1.43 20.36
CA PRO A 686 -4.90 -0.59 20.03
C PRO A 686 -5.86 -1.33 19.08
N ILE A 687 -6.67 -2.23 19.62
CA ILE A 687 -7.59 -3.08 18.84
C ILE A 687 -8.67 -2.31 18.06
N LEU A 688 -8.83 -1.02 18.35
CA LEU A 688 -9.83 -0.14 17.79
C LEU A 688 -9.26 1.29 17.63
N PRO A 689 -8.54 1.55 16.52
CA PRO A 689 -8.06 2.89 16.19
C PRO A 689 -9.17 3.93 16.20
N GLY A 690 -8.85 5.16 16.61
CA GLY A 690 -9.80 6.25 16.85
C GLY A 690 -10.56 6.18 18.18
N SER A 691 -10.27 5.17 19.02
CA SER A 691 -10.83 5.01 20.38
C SER A 691 -9.77 5.07 21.47
N ASP A 692 -10.20 4.90 22.72
CA ASP A 692 -9.32 4.79 23.89
C ASP A 692 -9.10 3.34 24.35
N VAL A 693 -9.54 2.34 23.56
CA VAL A 693 -9.60 0.92 23.94
C VAL A 693 -8.37 0.12 23.50
N TRP A 694 -7.75 -0.58 24.45
CA TRP A 694 -6.59 -1.43 24.23
C TRP A 694 -6.90 -2.88 24.56
N GLY A 695 -6.64 -3.80 23.62
CA GLY A 695 -6.72 -5.24 23.85
C GLY A 695 -5.47 -5.78 24.54
N LEU A 696 -5.65 -6.86 25.30
CA LEU A 696 -4.60 -7.52 26.06
C LEU A 696 -4.22 -8.85 25.41
N SER A 697 -2.93 -9.07 25.24
CA SER A 697 -2.33 -10.35 24.83
C SER A 697 -1.14 -10.66 25.76
N THR A 698 -0.54 -11.84 25.62
CA THR A 698 0.60 -12.21 26.48
C THR A 698 1.89 -11.54 25.99
N PRO A 699 2.59 -10.73 26.81
CA PRO A 699 3.89 -10.19 26.45
C PRO A 699 4.93 -11.31 26.26
N ILE A 700 5.90 -11.10 25.37
CA ILE A 700 7.01 -12.07 25.16
C ILE A 700 8.12 -11.97 26.22
N PHE A 701 8.05 -10.95 27.08
CA PHE A 701 9.00 -10.65 28.15
C PHE A 701 8.43 -11.00 29.54
N ASP A 702 9.31 -11.26 30.51
CA ASP A 702 8.93 -11.50 31.91
C ASP A 702 8.44 -10.21 32.60
N SER A 703 9.04 -9.08 32.24
CA SER A 703 8.55 -7.75 32.62
C SER A 703 8.95 -6.68 31.61
N VAL A 704 8.14 -5.62 31.55
CA VAL A 704 8.35 -4.41 30.76
C VAL A 704 8.02 -3.22 31.65
N HIS A 705 8.97 -2.33 31.84
CA HIS A 705 8.79 -1.06 32.54
C HIS A 705 8.70 0.07 31.52
N LEU A 706 7.56 0.78 31.49
CA LEU A 706 7.37 1.98 30.68
C LEU A 706 7.53 3.22 31.57
N THR A 707 8.45 4.12 31.21
CA THR A 707 8.48 5.50 31.74
C THR A 707 7.57 6.37 30.89
N LEU A 708 6.56 6.98 31.51
CA LEU A 708 5.50 7.72 30.82
C LEU A 708 5.49 9.19 31.25
N ASP A 709 5.16 10.11 30.33
CA ASP A 709 5.10 11.54 30.64
C ASP A 709 4.02 11.83 31.70
N PRO A 710 4.38 12.40 32.88
CA PRO A 710 3.44 12.64 33.97
C PRO A 710 2.33 13.66 33.64
N SER A 711 2.49 14.44 32.57
CA SER A 711 1.52 15.43 32.10
C SER A 711 0.31 14.76 31.42
N TRP A 712 0.50 13.59 30.81
CA TRP A 712 -0.58 12.76 30.24
C TRP A 712 -0.90 11.53 31.09
N TYR A 713 0.10 10.94 31.76
CA TYR A 713 -0.01 9.73 32.58
C TYR A 713 0.43 10.02 34.01
N PRO A 714 -0.46 10.50 34.92
CA PRO A 714 -0.09 11.07 36.23
C PRO A 714 0.62 10.13 37.21
N LYS A 715 0.82 8.85 36.85
CA LYS A 715 1.60 7.88 37.62
C LYS A 715 3.09 7.86 37.28
N GLY A 716 3.48 8.44 36.13
CA GLY A 716 4.85 8.50 35.60
C GLY A 716 5.40 7.18 35.06
N SER A 717 4.69 6.06 35.26
CA SER A 717 5.12 4.74 34.79
C SER A 717 3.96 3.77 34.60
N LEU A 718 4.17 2.75 33.78
CA LEU A 718 3.36 1.53 33.71
C LEU A 718 4.28 0.30 33.71
N ASP A 719 4.12 -0.55 34.70
CA ASP A 719 4.85 -1.80 34.88
C ASP A 719 4.00 -2.98 34.39
N ILE A 720 4.40 -3.65 33.31
CA ILE A 720 3.74 -4.84 32.76
C ILE A 720 4.56 -6.06 33.18
N SER A 721 3.94 -7.07 33.80
CA SER A 721 4.65 -8.26 34.31
C SER A 721 3.95 -9.56 33.95
N ALA A 722 4.70 -10.52 33.43
CA ALA A 722 4.23 -11.87 33.12
C ALA A 722 5.33 -12.91 33.40
N PRO A 723 5.67 -13.18 34.67
CA PRO A 723 6.86 -13.94 35.03
C PRO A 723 6.84 -15.38 34.50
N GLY A 724 7.92 -15.78 33.83
CA GLY A 724 8.06 -17.07 33.15
C GLY A 724 7.50 -17.10 31.73
N SER A 725 7.26 -15.92 31.10
CA SER A 725 6.74 -15.86 29.75
C SER A 725 7.69 -16.55 28.77
N SER A 726 7.13 -17.47 27.99
CA SER A 726 7.89 -18.35 27.11
C SER A 726 6.97 -19.02 26.11
N ALA A 727 7.53 -19.58 25.04
CA ALA A 727 6.76 -20.33 24.04
C ALA A 727 5.87 -21.44 24.65
N SER A 728 6.26 -22.04 25.78
CA SER A 728 5.46 -23.07 26.46
C SER A 728 4.53 -22.54 27.56
N THR A 729 4.85 -21.39 28.17
CA THR A 729 4.08 -20.79 29.27
C THR A 729 3.59 -19.42 28.83
N ARG A 730 2.52 -19.42 28.02
CA ARG A 730 2.00 -18.21 27.35
C ARG A 730 0.51 -17.93 27.60
N TYR A 731 -0.27 -18.83 28.17
CA TYR A 731 -1.71 -18.61 28.28
C TYR A 731 -2.09 -17.84 29.55
N ILE A 732 -2.82 -16.74 29.43
CA ILE A 732 -3.24 -15.93 30.58
C ILE A 732 -4.23 -16.74 31.44
N ALA A 733 -3.85 -17.02 32.68
CA ALA A 733 -4.72 -17.62 33.72
C ALA A 733 -5.50 -16.55 34.49
N SER A 734 -4.90 -15.38 34.70
CA SER A 734 -5.56 -14.17 35.21
C SER A 734 -4.72 -12.92 34.90
N ALA A 735 -5.38 -11.78 34.72
CA ALA A 735 -4.75 -10.46 34.64
C ALA A 735 -5.26 -9.53 35.76
N GLN A 736 -4.44 -8.58 36.19
CA GLN A 736 -4.82 -7.55 37.16
C GLN A 736 -4.26 -6.19 36.78
N LEU A 737 -5.00 -5.11 37.06
CA LEU A 737 -4.55 -3.73 36.89
C LEU A 737 -4.59 -2.97 38.22
N GLY A 738 -3.42 -2.53 38.71
CA GLY A 738 -3.29 -1.89 40.03
C GLY A 738 -3.88 -2.73 41.16
N GLY A 739 -3.63 -4.04 41.13
CA GLY A 739 -4.18 -5.02 42.09
C GLY A 739 -5.67 -5.34 41.94
N ARG A 740 -6.36 -4.82 40.91
CA ARG A 740 -7.76 -5.18 40.61
C ARG A 740 -7.81 -6.27 39.54
N ASN A 741 -8.40 -7.42 39.87
CA ASN A 741 -8.62 -8.52 38.91
C ASN A 741 -9.41 -8.05 37.68
N LEU A 742 -8.79 -8.15 36.50
CA LEU A 742 -9.44 -7.94 35.21
C LEU A 742 -10.20 -9.21 34.81
N LYS A 743 -11.47 -9.06 34.44
CA LYS A 743 -12.27 -10.16 33.87
C LYS A 743 -12.40 -10.05 32.35
N GLN A 744 -12.26 -8.82 31.86
CA GLN A 744 -12.26 -8.42 30.47
C GLN A 744 -10.88 -8.58 29.82
N THR A 745 -10.86 -8.69 28.49
CA THR A 745 -9.66 -8.86 27.65
C THR A 745 -9.05 -7.54 27.18
N TRP A 746 -9.45 -6.41 27.79
CA TRP A 746 -9.13 -5.06 27.34
C TRP A 746 -9.08 -4.06 28.51
N VAL A 747 -8.48 -2.89 28.27
CA VAL A 747 -8.43 -1.75 29.18
C VAL A 747 -8.67 -0.43 28.43
N THR A 748 -9.11 0.60 29.15
CA THR A 748 -9.20 1.97 28.60
C THR A 748 -7.90 2.76 28.76
N SER A 749 -7.77 3.87 28.04
CA SER A 749 -6.67 4.80 28.24
C SER A 749 -6.78 5.51 29.59
N ALA A 750 -7.99 5.66 30.12
CA ALA A 750 -8.23 6.10 31.50
C ALA A 750 -7.74 5.07 32.53
N ASP A 751 -7.95 3.77 32.28
CA ASP A 751 -7.41 2.68 33.10
C ASP A 751 -5.88 2.68 33.11
N LEU A 752 -5.22 2.87 31.95
CA LEU A 752 -3.76 3.00 31.85
C LEU A 752 -3.23 4.21 32.64
N ARG A 753 -3.91 5.36 32.59
CA ARG A 753 -3.54 6.57 33.38
C ARG A 753 -3.79 6.43 34.87
N ALA A 754 -4.72 5.56 35.28
CA ALA A 754 -5.07 5.32 36.67
C ALA A 754 -4.23 4.19 37.33
N GLY A 755 -3.89 3.17 36.55
CA GLY A 755 -3.07 2.02 36.95
C GLY A 755 -1.58 2.36 37.05
N LYS A 756 -0.86 1.50 37.77
CA LYS A 756 0.62 1.48 37.78
C LYS A 756 1.15 0.14 37.28
N ASP A 757 0.47 -0.94 37.63
CA ASP A 757 0.93 -2.31 37.38
C ASP A 757 -0.13 -3.09 36.59
N LEU A 758 0.26 -3.71 35.46
CA LEU A 758 -0.54 -4.66 34.69
C LEU A 758 0.12 -6.05 34.81
N SER A 759 -0.40 -6.88 35.71
CA SER A 759 0.22 -8.18 36.05
C SER A 759 -0.57 -9.36 35.50
N TYR A 760 0.11 -10.24 34.77
CA TYR A 760 -0.40 -11.50 34.25
C TYR A 760 0.11 -12.68 35.09
N THR A 761 -0.76 -13.64 35.32
CA THR A 761 -0.38 -15.00 35.74
C THR A 761 -0.54 -15.91 34.54
N LEU A 762 0.53 -16.60 34.13
CA LEU A 762 0.55 -17.44 32.95
C LEU A 762 0.42 -18.94 33.29
N ALA A 763 -0.01 -19.72 32.28
CA ALA A 763 -0.15 -21.17 32.33
C ALA A 763 0.33 -21.81 31.02
N THR A 764 0.57 -23.12 31.08
CA THR A 764 1.00 -23.95 29.94
C THR A 764 -0.15 -24.48 29.08
N THR A 765 -1.40 -24.27 29.51
CA THR A 765 -2.61 -24.60 28.75
C THR A 765 -3.62 -23.45 28.81
N PRO A 766 -4.52 -23.30 27.80
CA PRO A 766 -5.57 -22.29 27.81
C PRO A 766 -6.43 -22.33 29.08
N SER A 767 -6.83 -21.14 29.56
CA SER A 767 -7.61 -20.96 30.80
C SER A 767 -9.06 -20.52 30.50
N SER A 768 -9.82 -20.19 31.56
CA SER A 768 -11.16 -19.60 31.44
C SER A 768 -11.20 -18.08 31.60
N TRP A 769 -10.03 -17.43 31.66
CA TRP A 769 -9.94 -15.96 31.65
C TRP A 769 -10.36 -15.40 30.28
N GLY A 770 -11.11 -14.30 30.28
CA GLY A 770 -11.54 -13.62 29.05
C GLY A 770 -12.56 -14.34 28.16
N THR A 771 -12.98 -15.57 28.47
CA THR A 771 -13.84 -16.38 27.57
C THR A 771 -15.35 -16.09 27.65
N LYS A 772 -15.79 -15.14 28.47
CA LYS A 772 -17.21 -14.81 28.67
C LYS A 772 -17.64 -13.66 27.76
N LYS A 773 -18.89 -13.67 27.28
CA LYS A 773 -19.43 -12.59 26.41
C LYS A 773 -19.28 -11.17 27.01
N ASN A 774 -19.30 -11.02 28.34
CA ASN A 774 -19.09 -9.73 29.01
C ASN A 774 -17.62 -9.40 29.33
N ALA A 775 -16.68 -10.19 28.83
CA ALA A 775 -15.24 -9.92 28.85
C ALA A 775 -14.73 -9.32 27.54
N ALA A 776 -15.51 -9.48 26.45
CA ALA A 776 -15.22 -8.94 25.13
C ALA A 776 -15.05 -7.40 25.14
N PRO A 777 -14.28 -6.83 24.19
CA PRO A 777 -14.24 -5.39 23.97
C PRO A 777 -15.61 -4.81 23.54
N PRO A 778 -15.84 -3.50 23.78
CA PRO A 778 -17.08 -2.83 23.39
C PRO A 778 -17.15 -2.57 21.88
N SER A 779 -18.34 -2.22 21.39
CA SER A 779 -18.54 -1.50 20.13
C SER A 779 -18.52 0.01 20.39
N LEU A 780 -18.05 0.83 19.43
CA LEU A 780 -18.16 2.30 19.51
C LEU A 780 -19.57 2.78 19.19
N VAL A 781 -20.15 2.16 18.17
CA VAL A 781 -21.48 2.41 17.63
C VAL A 781 -22.30 1.13 17.76
N GLY A 782 -23.60 1.21 17.55
CA GLY A 782 -24.44 0.01 17.58
C GLY A 782 -25.90 0.32 17.30
N GLY A 783 -26.59 -0.67 16.74
CA GLY A 783 -27.96 -0.53 16.26
C GLY A 783 -28.00 0.12 14.88
N TYR A 784 -28.00 -0.72 13.84
CA TYR A 784 -28.19 -0.26 12.46
C TYR A 784 -29.46 0.57 12.32
N SER A 785 -29.31 1.80 11.81
CA SER A 785 -30.45 2.61 11.38
C SER A 785 -31.00 2.03 10.09
N ALA A 786 -32.11 1.29 10.21
CA ALA A 786 -32.92 0.75 9.12
C ALA A 786 -32.96 1.68 7.89
N GLN A 787 -32.25 1.31 6.82
CA GLN A 787 -32.34 1.99 5.53
C GLN A 787 -33.31 1.27 4.59
N HIS A 788 -33.88 2.04 3.67
CA HIS A 788 -34.66 1.54 2.56
C HIS A 788 -34.02 1.99 1.24
N HIS A 789 -33.53 1.04 0.45
CA HIS A 789 -32.86 1.31 -0.82
C HIS A 789 -33.24 0.25 -1.86
N LEU A 790 -33.53 0.70 -3.09
CA LEU A 790 -33.85 -0.14 -4.23
C LEU A 790 -32.94 0.22 -5.41
N ALA A 791 -32.10 -0.72 -5.78
CA ALA A 791 -31.16 -0.64 -6.89
C ALA A 791 -31.57 -1.61 -8.01
N LEU A 792 -31.13 -1.32 -9.24
CA LEU A 792 -31.37 -2.12 -10.43
C LEU A 792 -30.18 -1.96 -11.37
N ALA A 793 -29.51 -3.06 -11.70
CA ALA A 793 -28.50 -3.12 -12.75
C ALA A 793 -28.98 -4.03 -13.90
N LEU A 794 -28.50 -3.77 -15.12
CA LEU A 794 -28.80 -4.56 -16.31
C LEU A 794 -27.50 -5.11 -16.92
N GLN A 795 -27.43 -6.43 -17.12
CA GLN A 795 -26.24 -7.08 -17.69
C GLN A 795 -26.62 -7.98 -18.89
N PRO A 796 -26.03 -7.77 -20.08
CA PRO A 796 -25.19 -6.64 -20.43
C PRO A 796 -26.00 -5.32 -20.49
N SER A 797 -25.37 -4.21 -20.13
CA SER A 797 -25.95 -2.86 -20.26
C SER A 797 -25.94 -2.35 -21.71
N SER A 798 -25.04 -2.87 -22.53
CA SER A 798 -25.05 -2.70 -23.98
C SER A 798 -24.57 -3.96 -24.70
N THR A 799 -25.14 -4.29 -25.86
CA THR A 799 -24.67 -5.40 -26.70
C THR A 799 -25.02 -5.17 -28.17
N THR A 800 -24.34 -5.88 -29.08
CA THR A 800 -24.42 -5.66 -30.53
C THR A 800 -24.65 -7.00 -31.24
N LEU A 801 -25.52 -7.00 -32.25
CA LEU A 801 -25.72 -8.16 -33.12
C LEU A 801 -25.92 -7.78 -34.58
N VAL A 802 -25.69 -8.74 -35.47
CA VAL A 802 -25.93 -8.60 -36.91
C VAL A 802 -27.39 -8.87 -37.21
N GLY A 803 -28.06 -7.96 -37.92
CA GLY A 803 -29.42 -8.16 -38.39
C GLY A 803 -29.56 -9.47 -39.19
N GLY A 804 -30.63 -10.22 -38.95
CA GLY A 804 -30.82 -11.56 -39.52
C GLY A 804 -32.08 -11.71 -40.37
N THR A 805 -32.07 -12.69 -41.27
CA THR A 805 -33.29 -13.19 -41.96
C THR A 805 -34.13 -14.13 -41.09
N SER A 806 -33.63 -14.49 -39.91
CA SER A 806 -34.32 -15.20 -38.84
C SER A 806 -34.37 -14.32 -37.58
N ALA A 807 -35.35 -14.57 -36.71
CA ALA A 807 -35.39 -13.90 -35.41
C ALA A 807 -34.25 -14.40 -34.50
N GLN A 808 -33.65 -13.47 -33.76
CA GLN A 808 -32.56 -13.72 -32.81
C GLN A 808 -33.03 -13.46 -31.37
N GLN A 809 -32.30 -14.00 -30.40
CA GLN A 809 -32.53 -13.71 -28.99
C GLN A 809 -31.24 -13.21 -28.33
N VAL A 810 -31.40 -12.23 -27.45
CA VAL A 810 -30.38 -11.71 -26.55
C VAL A 810 -30.88 -11.89 -25.12
N ASP A 811 -30.07 -12.51 -24.28
CA ASP A 811 -30.34 -12.59 -22.85
C ASP A 811 -29.84 -11.30 -22.16
N VAL A 812 -30.74 -10.63 -21.44
CA VAL A 812 -30.45 -9.46 -20.60
C VAL A 812 -30.93 -9.80 -19.19
N ASN A 813 -30.05 -9.72 -18.21
CA ASN A 813 -30.38 -10.06 -16.83
C ASN A 813 -30.58 -8.78 -16.01
N ALA A 814 -31.72 -8.67 -15.32
CA ALA A 814 -32.03 -7.54 -14.45
C ALA A 814 -31.80 -7.91 -12.98
N SER A 815 -30.75 -7.33 -12.39
CA SER A 815 -30.38 -7.51 -10.99
C SER A 815 -31.07 -6.46 -10.12
N VAL A 816 -32.13 -6.83 -9.41
CA VAL A 816 -32.76 -5.96 -8.40
C VAL A 816 -32.07 -6.18 -7.07
N VAL A 817 -31.56 -5.11 -6.46
CA VAL A 817 -30.96 -5.15 -5.11
C VAL A 817 -31.85 -4.37 -4.16
N ALA A 818 -32.39 -5.04 -3.15
CA ALA A 818 -33.28 -4.44 -2.17
C ALA A 818 -32.66 -4.48 -0.76
N THR A 819 -32.57 -3.31 -0.13
CA THR A 819 -32.24 -3.15 1.29
C THR A 819 -33.49 -2.68 2.03
N THR A 820 -33.96 -3.46 3.00
CA THR A 820 -35.14 -3.14 3.83
C THR A 820 -35.08 -3.88 5.17
N PRO A 821 -35.74 -3.38 6.22
CA PRO A 821 -36.08 -4.18 7.39
C PRO A 821 -36.92 -5.39 6.99
N GLY A 822 -36.41 -6.60 7.20
CA GLY A 822 -37.13 -7.84 6.87
C GLY A 822 -37.22 -8.13 5.37
N ARG A 823 -38.43 -8.06 4.83
CA ARG A 823 -38.78 -8.52 3.47
C ARG A 823 -39.29 -7.39 2.58
N ALA A 824 -38.78 -7.30 1.35
CA ALA A 824 -39.41 -6.58 0.25
C ALA A 824 -40.18 -7.56 -0.64
N TYR A 825 -41.35 -7.15 -1.13
CA TYR A 825 -41.89 -7.72 -2.37
C TYR A 825 -41.57 -6.76 -3.51
N VAL A 826 -40.83 -7.25 -4.50
CA VAL A 826 -40.36 -6.47 -5.66
C VAL A 826 -41.07 -6.94 -6.92
N THR A 827 -41.37 -6.00 -7.81
CA THR A 827 -41.96 -6.24 -9.14
C THR A 827 -41.09 -5.58 -10.19
N VAL A 828 -40.78 -6.31 -11.25
CA VAL A 828 -40.06 -5.82 -12.43
C VAL A 828 -41.02 -5.75 -13.61
N ALA A 829 -40.99 -4.64 -14.35
CA ALA A 829 -41.61 -4.50 -15.66
C ALA A 829 -40.52 -4.23 -16.69
N ALA A 830 -40.52 -4.94 -17.81
CA ALA A 830 -39.56 -4.80 -18.89
C ALA A 830 -40.29 -4.48 -20.20
N SER A 831 -39.70 -3.59 -20.99
CA SER A 831 -40.17 -3.21 -22.32
C SER A 831 -38.99 -3.07 -23.27
N ALA A 832 -39.22 -3.25 -24.56
CA ALA A 832 -38.22 -3.04 -25.61
C ALA A 832 -38.80 -2.11 -26.68
N GLN A 833 -37.93 -1.28 -27.26
CA GLN A 833 -38.26 -0.39 -28.36
C GLN A 833 -38.60 -1.21 -29.61
N ALA A 834 -39.76 -0.95 -30.21
CA ALA A 834 -40.20 -1.66 -31.41
C ALA A 834 -39.14 -1.57 -32.54
N PRO A 835 -38.91 -2.66 -33.30
CA PRO A 835 -39.72 -3.88 -33.39
C PRO A 835 -39.36 -4.98 -32.36
N LEU A 836 -38.41 -4.73 -31.45
CA LEU A 836 -38.01 -5.73 -30.45
C LEU A 836 -39.15 -6.04 -29.47
N SER A 837 -39.08 -7.21 -28.86
CA SER A 837 -39.96 -7.61 -27.75
C SER A 837 -39.14 -8.24 -26.63
N VAL A 838 -39.63 -8.20 -25.38
CA VAL A 838 -38.95 -8.76 -24.22
C VAL A 838 -39.88 -9.71 -23.45
N THR A 839 -39.36 -10.86 -23.04
CA THR A 839 -40.11 -11.90 -22.31
C THR A 839 -39.29 -12.42 -21.13
N PRO A 840 -39.84 -12.50 -19.91
CA PRO A 840 -41.16 -12.00 -19.50
C PRO A 840 -41.19 -10.46 -19.46
N ALA A 841 -42.30 -9.86 -19.88
CA ALA A 841 -42.50 -8.42 -19.76
C ALA A 841 -42.77 -7.96 -18.31
N THR A 842 -43.10 -8.89 -17.41
CA THR A 842 -43.29 -8.62 -15.97
C THR A 842 -42.83 -9.80 -15.12
N GLY A 843 -42.16 -9.52 -14.01
CA GLY A 843 -41.78 -10.50 -12.98
C GLY A 843 -42.06 -9.98 -11.57
N SER A 844 -42.07 -10.87 -10.58
CA SER A 844 -42.15 -10.47 -9.16
C SER A 844 -41.50 -11.50 -8.24
N ALA A 845 -40.93 -11.05 -7.13
CA ALA A 845 -40.28 -11.92 -6.14
C ALA A 845 -40.42 -11.34 -4.72
N ARG A 846 -40.25 -12.22 -3.72
CA ARG A 846 -40.03 -11.79 -2.33
C ARG A 846 -38.53 -11.87 -2.04
N VAL A 847 -37.96 -10.75 -1.63
CA VAL A 847 -36.55 -10.61 -1.26
C VAL A 847 -36.47 -10.55 0.26
N GLN A 848 -35.72 -11.46 0.87
CA GLN A 848 -35.34 -11.37 2.28
C GLN A 848 -34.06 -10.52 2.34
N SER A 849 -34.13 -9.37 3.00
CA SER A 849 -33.03 -8.41 3.11
C SER A 849 -32.47 -8.35 4.52
N ASP A 850 -33.32 -8.25 5.55
CA ASP A 850 -32.89 -8.10 6.95
C ASP A 850 -31.81 -7.02 7.15
N ASN A 851 -32.00 -5.85 6.51
CA ASN A 851 -31.04 -4.74 6.50
C ASN A 851 -29.70 -5.04 5.81
N LEU A 852 -29.71 -5.91 4.79
CA LEU A 852 -28.59 -6.16 3.89
C LEU A 852 -29.02 -5.99 2.42
N PRO A 853 -28.12 -5.59 1.52
CA PRO A 853 -28.38 -5.49 0.08
C PRO A 853 -28.63 -6.89 -0.52
N ALA A 854 -29.89 -7.30 -0.62
CA ALA A 854 -30.25 -8.63 -1.11
C ALA A 854 -30.56 -8.59 -2.61
N THR A 855 -29.81 -9.38 -3.39
CA THR A 855 -29.93 -9.43 -4.86
C THR A 855 -30.95 -10.47 -5.32
N GLN A 856 -31.88 -10.07 -6.18
CA GLN A 856 -32.79 -10.93 -6.91
C GLN A 856 -32.63 -10.72 -8.42
N GLN A 857 -32.38 -11.81 -9.14
CA GLN A 857 -32.22 -11.79 -10.59
C GLN A 857 -33.54 -12.01 -11.32
N PHE A 858 -33.72 -11.30 -12.43
CA PHE A 858 -34.84 -11.41 -13.36
C PHE A 858 -34.28 -11.55 -14.78
N PRO A 859 -34.09 -12.78 -15.29
CA PRO A 859 -33.60 -13.00 -16.65
C PRO A 859 -34.68 -12.61 -17.67
N LEU A 860 -34.29 -11.81 -18.67
CA LEU A 860 -35.14 -11.29 -19.74
C LEU A 860 -34.60 -11.77 -21.09
N LYS A 861 -35.47 -12.33 -21.92
CA LYS A 861 -35.18 -12.67 -23.32
C LYS A 861 -35.68 -11.56 -24.23
N VAL A 862 -34.75 -10.80 -24.79
CA VAL A 862 -35.02 -9.80 -25.83
C VAL A 862 -35.01 -10.51 -27.18
N THR A 863 -36.17 -10.57 -27.83
CA THR A 863 -36.31 -11.13 -29.18
C THR A 863 -36.20 -10.01 -30.21
N VAL A 864 -35.24 -10.15 -31.12
CA VAL A 864 -35.06 -9.29 -32.29
C VAL A 864 -35.69 -9.98 -33.49
N PRO A 865 -36.77 -9.43 -34.09
CA PRO A 865 -37.38 -10.02 -35.28
C PRO A 865 -36.44 -10.04 -36.49
N ALA A 866 -36.67 -11.00 -37.40
CA ALA A 866 -36.04 -11.02 -38.72
C ALA A 866 -36.27 -9.69 -39.46
N GLY A 867 -35.24 -9.15 -40.10
CA GLY A 867 -35.30 -7.88 -40.84
C GLY A 867 -35.48 -6.64 -39.95
N THR A 868 -35.09 -6.69 -38.67
CA THR A 868 -34.99 -5.50 -37.82
C THR A 868 -33.98 -4.51 -38.43
N PRO A 869 -34.37 -3.24 -38.72
CA PRO A 869 -33.46 -2.27 -39.32
C PRO A 869 -32.23 -1.98 -38.45
N LYS A 870 -31.11 -1.63 -39.09
CA LYS A 870 -29.91 -1.20 -38.37
C LYS A 870 -30.15 0.04 -37.49
N GLY A 871 -29.56 0.06 -36.30
CA GLY A 871 -29.67 1.14 -35.32
C GLY A 871 -29.72 0.64 -33.87
N ASP A 872 -29.80 1.60 -32.94
CA ASP A 872 -29.83 1.34 -31.50
C ASP A 872 -31.27 1.25 -30.96
N TYR A 873 -31.55 0.18 -30.24
CA TYR A 873 -32.84 -0.09 -29.62
C TYR A 873 -32.72 -0.18 -28.11
N ARG A 874 -33.59 0.55 -27.41
CA ARG A 874 -33.61 0.60 -25.95
C ARG A 874 -34.44 -0.54 -25.35
N ILE A 875 -33.92 -1.16 -24.31
CA ILE A 875 -34.61 -2.13 -23.45
C ILE A 875 -34.75 -1.50 -22.07
N THR A 876 -35.93 -0.98 -21.76
CA THR A 876 -36.20 -0.25 -20.51
C THR A 876 -36.83 -1.18 -19.48
N VAL A 877 -36.24 -1.23 -18.30
CA VAL A 877 -36.64 -2.07 -17.17
C VAL A 877 -36.89 -1.19 -15.95
N THR A 878 -38.08 -1.31 -15.36
CA THR A 878 -38.47 -0.61 -14.14
C THR A 878 -38.65 -1.64 -13.03
N ALA A 879 -37.90 -1.50 -11.92
CA ALA A 879 -38.13 -2.25 -10.69
C ALA A 879 -38.87 -1.36 -9.68
N LYS A 880 -39.79 -1.96 -8.92
CA LYS A 880 -40.55 -1.32 -7.84
C LYS A 880 -40.65 -2.25 -6.65
N ASP A 881 -40.72 -1.70 -5.45
CA ASP A 881 -40.98 -2.45 -4.23
C ASP A 881 -42.30 -2.02 -3.55
N THR A 882 -42.61 -2.70 -2.44
CA THR A 882 -43.82 -2.52 -1.64
C THR A 882 -43.67 -1.47 -0.53
N GLN A 883 -42.48 -0.90 -0.35
CA GLN A 883 -42.21 0.21 0.58
C GLN A 883 -42.20 1.58 -0.13
N GLY A 884 -42.30 1.59 -1.46
CA GLY A 884 -42.45 2.79 -2.30
C GLY A 884 -41.23 3.11 -3.17
N GLY A 885 -40.18 2.28 -3.16
CA GLY A 885 -39.05 2.44 -4.07
C GLY A 885 -39.44 2.13 -5.53
N SER A 886 -38.86 2.89 -6.45
CA SER A 886 -39.03 2.73 -7.89
C SER A 886 -37.77 3.19 -8.59
N VAL A 887 -37.15 2.31 -9.38
CA VAL A 887 -35.92 2.57 -10.12
C VAL A 887 -36.09 2.08 -11.56
N GLU A 888 -35.56 2.85 -12.51
CA GLU A 888 -35.58 2.50 -13.93
C GLU A 888 -34.17 2.49 -14.49
N ARG A 889 -33.92 1.56 -15.41
CA ARG A 889 -32.70 1.45 -16.20
C ARG A 889 -33.03 1.12 -17.65
N THR A 890 -32.08 1.42 -18.54
CA THR A 890 -32.18 1.08 -19.95
C THR A 890 -30.88 0.43 -20.40
N ALA A 891 -31.00 -0.74 -21.04
CA ALA A 891 -29.91 -1.35 -21.79
C ALA A 891 -30.05 -1.03 -23.29
N THR A 892 -28.93 -1.02 -24.02
CA THR A 892 -28.89 -0.70 -25.46
C THR A 892 -28.57 -1.95 -26.28
N LEU A 893 -29.40 -2.26 -27.27
CA LEU A 893 -29.12 -3.29 -28.27
C LEU A 893 -28.88 -2.64 -29.64
N SER A 894 -27.64 -2.70 -30.11
CA SER A 894 -27.25 -2.20 -31.43
C SER A 894 -27.41 -3.30 -32.48
N VAL A 895 -28.26 -3.05 -33.48
CA VAL A 895 -28.39 -3.93 -34.66
C VAL A 895 -27.54 -3.35 -35.78
N ILE A 896 -26.49 -4.06 -36.19
CA ILE A 896 -25.67 -3.71 -37.36
C ILE A 896 -26.18 -4.43 -38.61
N GLY A 897 -26.05 -3.78 -39.78
CA GLY A 897 -26.60 -4.32 -41.04
C GLY A 897 -25.94 -5.61 -41.46
N ALA A 898 -26.71 -6.53 -42.06
CA ALA A 898 -26.17 -7.70 -42.74
C ALA A 898 -25.52 -7.32 -44.08
N CYS A 899 -24.67 -8.18 -44.61
CA CYS A 899 -23.98 -8.00 -45.90
C CYS A 899 -24.88 -7.56 -47.09
N SER A 900 -26.14 -7.98 -47.08
CA SER A 900 -27.16 -7.62 -48.09
C SER A 900 -27.66 -6.16 -48.01
N GLU A 901 -27.27 -5.41 -46.99
CA GLU A 901 -27.67 -4.03 -46.73
C GLU A 901 -26.49 -3.07 -46.93
N SER A 902 -26.75 -1.87 -47.47
CA SER A 902 -25.72 -0.83 -47.61
C SER A 902 -25.23 -0.35 -46.24
N GLY A 903 -23.91 -0.28 -46.06
CA GLY A 903 -23.25 -0.11 -44.76
C GLY A 903 -23.52 -1.27 -43.79
N GLY A 904 -23.65 -2.50 -44.31
CA GLY A 904 -23.78 -3.73 -43.54
C GLY A 904 -22.53 -4.62 -43.69
N TYR A 905 -22.26 -5.47 -42.71
CA TYR A 905 -21.02 -6.24 -42.64
C TYR A 905 -21.13 -7.61 -43.31
N CYS A 906 -20.08 -7.95 -44.06
CA CYS A 906 -19.89 -9.18 -44.83
C CYS A 906 -18.70 -9.98 -44.28
N PRO A 907 -18.92 -10.85 -43.26
CA PRO A 907 -17.92 -11.80 -42.81
C PRO A 907 -17.32 -12.60 -43.98
N GLN A 908 -16.00 -12.52 -44.16
CA GLN A 908 -15.29 -13.28 -45.19
C GLN A 908 -14.91 -14.66 -44.65
N ASP A 909 -14.81 -15.67 -45.52
CA ASP A 909 -14.46 -17.03 -45.11
C ASP A 909 -12.97 -17.31 -45.33
N LEU A 910 -12.22 -17.33 -44.23
CA LEU A 910 -10.79 -17.64 -44.20
C LEU A 910 -10.49 -19.11 -43.90
N SER A 911 -11.50 -19.99 -43.78
CA SER A 911 -11.31 -21.38 -43.30
C SER A 911 -10.33 -22.21 -44.14
N SER A 912 -10.16 -21.91 -45.43
CA SER A 912 -9.18 -22.57 -46.31
C SER A 912 -7.80 -21.89 -46.34
N ALA A 913 -7.62 -20.78 -45.63
CA ALA A 913 -6.40 -19.98 -45.60
C ALA A 913 -5.65 -20.06 -44.27
N TYR A 914 -6.30 -20.46 -43.17
CA TYR A 914 -5.65 -20.61 -41.87
C TYR A 914 -4.54 -21.68 -41.92
N ASP A 915 -3.34 -21.30 -41.48
CA ASP A 915 -2.12 -22.13 -41.52
C ASP A 915 -1.33 -22.11 -40.20
N VAL A 916 -1.51 -21.08 -39.37
CA VAL A 916 -0.97 -20.99 -38.01
C VAL A 916 -2.01 -21.42 -36.98
N ASP A 917 -1.54 -22.18 -35.99
CA ASP A 917 -2.30 -22.47 -34.77
C ASP A 917 -1.74 -21.52 -33.71
N GLY A 918 -2.45 -20.44 -33.41
CA GLY A 918 -1.97 -19.35 -32.56
C GLY A 918 -2.70 -19.26 -31.21
N VAL A 919 -3.48 -20.27 -30.84
CA VAL A 919 -4.23 -20.31 -29.58
C VAL A 919 -3.92 -21.57 -28.79
N ALA A 920 -4.11 -21.50 -27.48
CA ALA A 920 -4.01 -22.66 -26.59
C ALA A 920 -5.11 -22.57 -25.53
N THR A 921 -5.57 -23.70 -25.01
CA THR A 921 -6.61 -23.70 -23.95
C THR A 921 -5.98 -23.77 -22.57
N ALA A 922 -6.68 -23.29 -21.53
CA ALA A 922 -6.23 -23.44 -20.14
C ALA A 922 -5.85 -24.88 -19.73
N ASN A 923 -6.46 -25.90 -20.36
CA ASN A 923 -6.21 -27.32 -20.09
C ASN A 923 -5.11 -27.95 -20.98
N ALA A 924 -4.65 -27.22 -22.00
CA ALA A 924 -3.63 -27.64 -22.96
C ALA A 924 -2.79 -26.43 -23.37
N ARG A 925 -2.23 -25.72 -22.37
CA ARG A 925 -1.41 -24.51 -22.56
C ARG A 925 -0.17 -24.74 -23.45
N ASN A 926 0.23 -26.01 -23.59
CA ASN A 926 1.33 -26.46 -24.43
C ASN A 926 0.98 -26.68 -25.92
N GLU A 927 -0.25 -26.37 -26.34
CA GLU A 927 -0.69 -26.33 -27.75
C GLU A 927 -0.50 -24.92 -28.34
N GLY A 928 -0.68 -24.76 -29.66
CA GLY A 928 -0.44 -23.48 -30.34
C GLY A 928 1.02 -23.00 -30.39
N ASN A 929 1.28 -22.05 -31.28
CA ASN A 929 2.49 -21.22 -31.38
C ASN A 929 2.20 -20.03 -32.32
N PHE A 930 1.72 -18.92 -31.76
CA PHE A 930 1.40 -17.68 -32.51
C PHE A 930 2.65 -16.96 -33.00
N ASP A 931 3.66 -16.78 -32.13
CA ASP A 931 4.83 -15.93 -32.40
C ASP A 931 6.05 -16.66 -32.99
N GLY A 932 5.92 -17.97 -33.21
CA GLY A 932 7.01 -18.87 -33.60
C GLY A 932 7.96 -19.25 -32.45
N GLY A 933 7.98 -18.47 -31.37
CA GLY A 933 8.79 -18.68 -30.17
C GLY A 933 8.17 -19.64 -29.15
N GLY A 934 6.87 -19.95 -29.29
CA GLY A 934 6.14 -20.87 -28.43
C GLY A 934 5.06 -20.19 -27.59
N TRP A 935 4.72 -18.92 -27.84
CA TRP A 935 3.63 -18.24 -27.15
C TRP A 935 2.34 -18.25 -27.97
N SER A 936 1.20 -18.34 -27.28
CA SER A 936 -0.14 -18.47 -27.85
C SER A 936 -1.17 -17.59 -27.10
N PHE A 937 -2.25 -17.20 -27.79
CA PHE A 937 -3.40 -16.56 -27.14
C PHE A 937 -4.23 -17.60 -26.33
N PRO A 938 -4.76 -17.25 -25.14
CA PRO A 938 -5.77 -18.05 -24.44
C PRO A 938 -7.07 -18.20 -25.24
N ALA A 939 -7.36 -19.41 -25.72
CA ALA A 939 -8.51 -19.71 -26.57
C ALA A 939 -9.85 -19.38 -25.91
N GLU A 940 -9.98 -19.62 -24.60
CA GLU A 940 -11.18 -19.28 -23.81
C GLU A 940 -11.42 -17.78 -23.60
N GLN A 941 -10.46 -16.91 -23.97
CA GLN A 941 -10.62 -15.45 -23.96
C GLN A 941 -10.92 -14.88 -25.36
N LEU A 942 -10.96 -15.72 -26.40
CA LEU A 942 -11.30 -15.33 -27.76
C LEU A 942 -12.72 -15.75 -28.15
N PRO A 943 -13.33 -15.12 -29.17
CA PRO A 943 -14.68 -15.48 -29.64
C PRO A 943 -14.76 -16.93 -30.13
N ALA A 944 -15.86 -17.60 -29.82
CA ALA A 944 -16.13 -18.94 -30.32
C ALA A 944 -16.31 -18.96 -31.85
N GLY A 945 -15.83 -20.01 -32.50
CA GLY A 945 -15.87 -20.17 -33.95
C GLY A 945 -17.28 -20.09 -34.55
N GLY A 946 -17.40 -19.35 -35.65
CA GLY A 946 -18.68 -19.00 -36.27
C GLY A 946 -18.84 -17.51 -36.52
N VAL A 947 -20.06 -17.05 -36.81
CA VAL A 947 -20.32 -15.61 -37.04
C VAL A 947 -20.59 -14.92 -35.71
N GLY A 948 -19.81 -13.87 -35.41
CA GLY A 948 -19.98 -13.03 -34.23
C GLY A 948 -19.61 -11.57 -34.49
N VAL A 949 -19.47 -10.77 -33.43
CA VAL A 949 -19.18 -9.33 -33.50
C VAL A 949 -17.92 -9.01 -32.69
N ALA A 950 -17.02 -8.20 -33.25
CA ALA A 950 -15.89 -7.57 -32.57
C ALA A 950 -15.67 -6.17 -33.19
N ALA A 951 -15.01 -5.23 -32.50
CA ALA A 951 -14.71 -3.89 -33.03
C ALA A 951 -15.89 -3.15 -33.72
N GLY A 952 -17.15 -3.44 -33.32
CA GLY A 952 -18.36 -2.90 -33.94
C GLY A 952 -18.78 -3.54 -35.29
N GLY A 953 -17.99 -4.45 -35.85
CA GLY A 953 -18.25 -5.16 -37.10
C GLY A 953 -18.56 -6.66 -36.94
N ALA A 954 -19.13 -7.27 -37.98
CA ALA A 954 -19.43 -8.70 -37.99
C ALA A 954 -18.29 -9.51 -38.62
N TYR A 955 -17.83 -10.58 -37.98
CA TYR A 955 -16.74 -11.44 -38.45
C TYR A 955 -17.12 -12.92 -38.42
N ARG A 956 -16.38 -13.75 -39.17
CA ARG A 956 -16.41 -15.20 -39.06
C ARG A 956 -15.14 -15.64 -38.35
N PHE A 957 -15.26 -15.94 -37.07
CA PHE A 957 -14.15 -16.37 -36.23
C PHE A 957 -13.73 -17.82 -36.54
N PRO A 958 -12.44 -18.14 -36.45
CA PRO A 958 -11.91 -19.50 -36.61
C PRO A 958 -12.38 -20.44 -35.50
N ASP A 959 -12.19 -21.74 -35.72
CA ASP A 959 -12.24 -22.72 -34.63
C ASP A 959 -11.00 -22.56 -33.74
N THR A 960 -11.21 -22.36 -32.44
CA THR A 960 -10.16 -22.20 -31.43
C THR A 960 -9.99 -23.46 -30.56
N THR A 961 -10.55 -24.60 -30.99
CA THR A 961 -10.50 -25.86 -30.23
C THR A 961 -9.41 -26.81 -30.71
N GLY A 962 -8.63 -27.33 -29.75
CA GLY A 962 -7.46 -28.18 -30.03
C GLY A 962 -6.46 -27.49 -30.96
N THR A 963 -5.79 -28.27 -31.81
CA THR A 963 -4.76 -27.78 -32.74
C THR A 963 -5.30 -27.31 -34.10
N ALA A 964 -6.54 -26.81 -34.12
CA ALA A 964 -7.16 -26.25 -35.33
C ALA A 964 -6.39 -25.01 -35.80
N LYS A 965 -6.20 -24.84 -37.12
CA LYS A 965 -5.55 -23.64 -37.64
C LYS A 965 -6.52 -22.44 -37.57
N ASN A 966 -6.04 -21.34 -37.00
CA ASN A 966 -6.86 -20.21 -36.55
C ASN A 966 -6.27 -18.83 -36.90
N PHE A 967 -5.05 -18.74 -37.44
CA PHE A 967 -4.52 -17.52 -38.06
C PHE A 967 -3.99 -17.80 -39.47
N VAL A 968 -4.02 -16.77 -40.32
CA VAL A 968 -3.39 -16.75 -41.65
C VAL A 968 -2.06 -15.98 -41.57
N SER A 969 -0.93 -16.67 -41.65
CA SER A 969 0.41 -16.06 -41.79
C SER A 969 0.53 -15.41 -43.17
N THR A 970 1.00 -14.15 -43.26
CA THR A 970 1.08 -13.48 -44.57
C THR A 970 2.33 -13.85 -45.36
N HIS A 971 2.12 -14.38 -46.56
CA HIS A 971 3.14 -14.97 -47.45
C HIS A 971 2.99 -14.48 -48.91
N GLY A 972 2.46 -13.26 -49.11
CA GLY A 972 2.15 -12.73 -50.44
C GLY A 972 0.95 -13.43 -51.10
N GLN A 973 0.18 -14.22 -50.36
CA GLN A 973 -0.93 -15.00 -50.91
C GLN A 973 -2.15 -14.12 -51.18
N THR A 974 -3.01 -14.59 -52.10
CA THR A 974 -4.25 -13.90 -52.46
C THR A 974 -5.45 -14.62 -51.83
N ILE A 975 -6.12 -13.93 -50.92
CA ILE A 975 -7.34 -14.37 -50.25
C ILE A 975 -8.54 -13.98 -51.10
N ALA A 976 -9.41 -14.95 -51.40
CA ALA A 976 -10.65 -14.70 -52.10
C ALA A 976 -11.64 -13.94 -51.20
N LEU A 977 -12.31 -12.93 -51.76
CA LEU A 977 -13.43 -12.25 -51.13
C LEU A 977 -14.74 -12.75 -51.74
N ALA A 978 -15.82 -12.74 -50.97
CA ALA A 978 -17.16 -12.85 -51.53
C ALA A 978 -17.36 -11.69 -52.54
N PRO A 979 -17.70 -11.94 -53.82
CA PRO A 979 -17.76 -10.86 -54.81
C PRO A 979 -18.91 -9.85 -54.58
N ALA A 980 -18.63 -8.70 -53.99
CA ALA A 980 -19.59 -7.60 -53.86
C ALA A 980 -18.92 -6.22 -53.94
N LYS A 981 -19.72 -5.15 -53.93
CA LYS A 981 -19.20 -3.78 -53.80
C LYS A 981 -19.06 -3.46 -52.32
N TYR A 982 -17.89 -2.99 -51.92
CA TYR A 982 -17.55 -2.70 -50.53
C TYR A 982 -17.06 -1.27 -50.39
N SER A 983 -17.34 -0.62 -49.26
CA SER A 983 -16.73 0.66 -48.85
C SER A 983 -15.40 0.44 -48.13
N ALA A 984 -15.29 -0.63 -47.35
CA ALA A 984 -14.07 -0.99 -46.63
C ALA A 984 -13.91 -2.52 -46.51
N LEU A 985 -12.68 -2.97 -46.27
CA LEU A 985 -12.37 -4.28 -45.70
C LEU A 985 -11.92 -4.05 -44.26
N ASP A 986 -12.51 -4.77 -43.31
CA ASP A 986 -12.16 -4.71 -41.90
C ASP A 986 -11.40 -5.98 -41.52
N LEU A 987 -10.16 -5.86 -41.06
CA LEU A 987 -9.30 -6.99 -40.72
C LEU A 987 -9.05 -7.03 -39.22
N LEU A 988 -9.16 -8.24 -38.65
CA LEU A 988 -8.64 -8.54 -37.32
C LEU A 988 -7.24 -9.14 -37.51
N VAL A 989 -6.23 -8.38 -37.12
CA VAL A 989 -4.83 -8.62 -37.48
C VAL A 989 -3.93 -8.38 -36.27
N SER A 990 -2.85 -9.13 -36.15
CA SER A 990 -1.83 -8.89 -35.13
C SER A 990 -0.44 -9.25 -35.67
N ALA A 991 0.58 -8.54 -35.20
CA ALA A 991 1.97 -8.79 -35.54
C ALA A 991 2.74 -9.30 -34.33
N HIS A 992 3.84 -10.00 -34.55
CA HIS A 992 4.81 -10.34 -33.49
C HIS A 992 6.23 -9.99 -33.91
N ASN A 993 7.13 -9.85 -32.95
CA ASN A 993 8.51 -9.38 -33.17
C ASN A 993 8.60 -7.95 -33.76
N GLY A 994 7.57 -7.12 -33.51
CA GLY A 994 7.55 -5.70 -33.89
C GLY A 994 6.33 -5.28 -34.72
N ASP A 995 6.19 -3.96 -34.84
CA ASP A 995 5.11 -3.29 -35.57
C ASP A 995 5.26 -3.46 -37.10
N PHE A 996 4.14 -3.62 -37.79
CA PHE A 996 4.07 -3.69 -39.25
C PHE A 996 3.25 -2.56 -39.87
N THR A 997 3.73 -2.01 -40.98
CA THR A 997 2.92 -1.22 -41.92
C THR A 997 3.38 -1.49 -43.35
N GLY A 998 2.45 -1.78 -44.26
CA GLY A 998 2.80 -2.01 -45.66
C GLY A 998 1.61 -2.28 -46.59
N PRO A 999 1.88 -2.39 -47.90
CA PRO A 999 0.83 -2.47 -48.91
C PRO A 999 0.19 -3.85 -49.02
N ALA A 1000 -1.14 -3.89 -49.06
CA ALA A 1000 -1.93 -5.00 -49.59
C ALA A 1000 -2.61 -4.56 -50.90
N THR A 1001 -2.96 -5.52 -51.78
CA THR A 1001 -3.54 -5.23 -53.10
C THR A 1001 -4.93 -5.83 -53.23
N VAL A 1002 -5.95 -4.99 -53.35
CA VAL A 1002 -7.34 -5.42 -53.61
C VAL A 1002 -7.56 -5.53 -55.12
N HIS A 1003 -8.20 -6.62 -55.54
CA HIS A 1003 -8.51 -6.92 -56.94
C HIS A 1003 -10.02 -6.81 -57.19
N TYR A 1004 -10.38 -6.28 -58.35
CA TYR A 1004 -11.76 -6.06 -58.76
C TYR A 1004 -12.17 -6.94 -59.95
N SER A 1005 -13.47 -7.23 -60.07
CA SER A 1005 -14.02 -8.10 -61.12
C SER A 1005 -13.85 -7.55 -62.55
N ASP A 1006 -13.53 -6.27 -62.70
CA ASP A 1006 -13.19 -5.63 -63.98
C ASP A 1006 -11.72 -5.83 -64.41
N GLY A 1007 -10.92 -6.51 -63.58
CA GLY A 1007 -9.50 -6.76 -63.80
C GLY A 1007 -8.58 -5.62 -63.34
N THR A 1008 -9.12 -4.56 -62.73
CA THR A 1008 -8.32 -3.50 -62.08
C THR A 1008 -7.96 -3.87 -60.64
N THR A 1009 -7.00 -3.12 -60.06
CA THR A 1009 -6.56 -3.29 -58.66
C THR A 1009 -6.44 -1.93 -57.96
N SER A 1010 -6.39 -1.96 -56.63
CA SER A 1010 -6.01 -0.81 -55.79
C SER A 1010 -5.12 -1.25 -54.65
N THR A 1011 -4.10 -0.45 -54.34
CA THR A 1011 -3.26 -0.64 -53.15
C THR A 1011 -3.90 0.01 -51.93
N VAL A 1012 -3.94 -0.71 -50.82
CA VAL A 1012 -4.36 -0.25 -49.50
C VAL A 1012 -3.21 -0.46 -48.52
N GLN A 1013 -3.12 0.36 -47.47
CA GLN A 1013 -2.08 0.22 -46.44
C GLN A 1013 -2.65 -0.57 -45.27
N LEU A 1014 -2.03 -1.70 -44.96
CA LEU A 1014 -2.32 -2.52 -43.79
C LEU A 1014 -1.37 -2.14 -42.66
N ALA A 1015 -1.88 -2.05 -41.44
CA ALA A 1015 -1.11 -1.81 -40.22
C ALA A 1015 -1.47 -2.83 -39.12
N ALA A 1016 -0.46 -3.23 -38.34
CA ALA A 1016 -0.65 -4.03 -37.14
C ALA A 1016 0.48 -3.71 -36.14
N THR A 1017 0.12 -3.31 -34.94
CA THR A 1017 1.07 -3.18 -33.82
C THR A 1017 1.47 -4.58 -33.32
N ASP A 1018 2.63 -4.70 -32.68
CA ASP A 1018 3.02 -5.93 -31.98
C ASP A 1018 1.97 -6.35 -30.94
N TRP A 1019 1.59 -7.63 -30.94
CA TRP A 1019 0.54 -8.21 -30.11
C TRP A 1019 0.71 -7.98 -28.61
N ALA A 1020 1.94 -7.80 -28.13
CA ALA A 1020 2.28 -7.58 -26.73
C ALA A 1020 2.42 -6.09 -26.35
N ALA A 1021 2.08 -5.16 -27.23
CA ALA A 1021 1.99 -3.74 -26.89
C ALA A 1021 0.67 -3.44 -26.18
N GLY A 1022 0.71 -2.78 -25.01
CA GLY A 1022 -0.50 -2.47 -24.23
C GLY A 1022 -1.46 -1.42 -24.84
N ALA A 1023 -1.19 -0.91 -26.04
CA ALA A 1023 -2.03 0.03 -26.78
C ALA A 1023 -1.66 0.01 -28.29
N PRO A 1024 -2.61 0.31 -29.20
CA PRO A 1024 -2.32 0.45 -30.63
C PRO A 1024 -1.43 1.67 -30.90
N ARG A 1025 -0.59 1.59 -31.94
CA ARG A 1025 0.44 2.59 -32.26
C ARG A 1025 0.37 3.17 -33.68
N LEU A 1026 -0.29 2.51 -34.63
CA LEU A 1026 -0.19 2.87 -36.06
C LEU A 1026 -1.51 3.39 -36.67
N GLY A 1027 -2.59 3.43 -35.88
CA GLY A 1027 -3.90 3.97 -36.26
C GLY A 1027 -5.05 2.95 -36.23
N GLU A 1028 -4.73 1.67 -36.05
CA GLU A 1028 -5.64 0.57 -35.75
C GLU A 1028 -6.35 0.74 -34.40
N GLY A 1029 -7.50 0.06 -34.24
CA GLY A 1029 -8.20 -0.05 -32.95
C GLY A 1029 -7.89 -1.37 -32.23
N THR A 1030 -8.18 -1.46 -30.93
CA THR A 1030 -8.18 -2.75 -30.22
C THR A 1030 -9.47 -3.51 -30.55
N ALA A 1031 -9.37 -4.73 -31.09
CA ALA A 1031 -10.55 -5.54 -31.43
C ALA A 1031 -10.87 -6.59 -30.35
N LEU A 1032 -9.84 -7.30 -29.90
CA LEU A 1032 -9.88 -8.36 -28.91
C LEU A 1032 -8.63 -8.25 -28.02
N SER A 1033 -8.77 -8.66 -26.76
CA SER A 1033 -7.68 -8.68 -25.78
C SER A 1033 -7.76 -9.97 -24.96
N ALA A 1034 -6.61 -10.55 -24.62
CA ALA A 1034 -6.51 -11.62 -23.62
C ALA A 1034 -5.53 -11.20 -22.52
N SER A 1035 -5.83 -11.54 -21.27
CA SER A 1035 -5.14 -11.03 -20.08
C SER A 1035 -3.79 -11.68 -19.76
N GLU A 1036 -3.45 -12.78 -20.42
CA GLU A 1036 -2.17 -13.48 -20.32
C GLU A 1036 -1.83 -14.13 -21.66
N ARG A 1037 -0.59 -14.61 -21.83
CA ARG A 1037 -0.23 -15.55 -22.90
C ARG A 1037 0.01 -16.94 -22.33
N TYR A 1038 -0.17 -17.97 -23.16
CA TYR A 1038 0.22 -19.35 -22.84
C TYR A 1038 1.51 -19.74 -23.55
N TYR A 1039 2.37 -20.50 -22.86
CA TYR A 1039 3.65 -20.96 -23.39
C TYR A 1039 3.69 -22.48 -23.56
N VAL A 1040 4.44 -22.96 -24.55
CA VAL A 1040 4.57 -24.39 -24.91
C VAL A 1040 5.06 -25.32 -23.77
N ASP A 1041 5.58 -24.80 -22.66
CA ASP A 1041 5.94 -25.59 -21.47
C ASP A 1041 4.79 -25.78 -20.45
N GLY A 1042 3.66 -25.10 -20.66
CA GLY A 1042 2.49 -25.07 -19.78
C GLY A 1042 2.34 -23.80 -18.93
N GLY A 1043 3.30 -22.87 -19.00
CA GLY A 1043 3.26 -21.60 -18.27
C GLY A 1043 2.29 -20.56 -18.82
N GLY A 1044 2.17 -19.44 -18.09
CA GLY A 1044 1.57 -18.18 -18.54
C GLY A 1044 2.17 -17.01 -17.77
N ASP A 1045 2.13 -15.81 -18.35
CA ASP A 1045 2.94 -14.66 -17.91
C ASP A 1045 2.16 -13.43 -17.42
N GLY A 1046 0.82 -13.46 -17.51
CA GLY A 1046 -0.02 -12.30 -17.16
C GLY A 1046 0.14 -11.09 -18.08
N LEU A 1047 0.84 -11.23 -19.22
CA LEU A 1047 0.99 -10.15 -20.18
C LEU A 1047 -0.26 -10.06 -21.05
N THR A 1048 -0.93 -8.91 -21.00
CA THR A 1048 -2.09 -8.67 -21.86
C THR A 1048 -1.66 -8.56 -23.32
N VAL A 1049 -2.34 -9.29 -24.20
CA VAL A 1049 -2.09 -9.32 -25.64
C VAL A 1049 -3.34 -9.02 -26.46
N HIS A 1050 -3.14 -8.50 -27.67
CA HIS A 1050 -4.22 -7.95 -28.48
C HIS A 1050 -4.26 -8.48 -29.91
N ILE A 1051 -5.48 -8.52 -30.45
CA ILE A 1051 -5.75 -8.58 -31.88
C ILE A 1051 -6.35 -7.23 -32.26
N TRP A 1052 -5.76 -6.57 -33.24
CA TRP A 1052 -6.10 -5.22 -33.66
C TRP A 1052 -7.14 -5.21 -34.77
N HIS A 1053 -7.88 -4.11 -34.88
CA HIS A 1053 -8.83 -3.84 -35.96
C HIS A 1053 -8.23 -2.80 -36.90
N ASP A 1054 -7.91 -3.22 -38.12
CA ASP A 1054 -7.50 -2.35 -39.22
C ASP A 1054 -8.62 -2.23 -40.26
N ARG A 1055 -8.79 -1.04 -40.84
CA ARG A 1055 -9.90 -0.72 -41.75
C ARG A 1055 -9.40 -0.12 -43.06
N LEU A 1056 -9.44 -0.95 -44.09
CA LEU A 1056 -8.89 -0.68 -45.42
C LEU A 1056 -9.98 -0.14 -46.34
N ALA A 1057 -9.94 1.16 -46.68
CA ALA A 1057 -10.87 1.75 -47.63
C ALA A 1057 -10.68 1.16 -49.06
N VAL A 1058 -11.78 0.83 -49.75
CA VAL A 1058 -11.76 0.24 -51.09
C VAL A 1058 -12.70 1.00 -52.06
N ASP A 1059 -12.56 0.74 -53.37
CA ASP A 1059 -13.36 1.41 -54.41
C ASP A 1059 -14.80 0.90 -54.42
N ALA A 1060 -15.66 1.57 -53.65
CA ALA A 1060 -17.10 1.32 -53.56
C ALA A 1060 -17.87 1.33 -54.89
N THR A 1061 -17.28 1.87 -55.96
CA THR A 1061 -17.91 1.81 -57.29
C THR A 1061 -17.72 0.46 -57.98
N LYS A 1062 -16.75 -0.34 -57.54
CA LYS A 1062 -16.34 -1.62 -58.14
C LYS A 1062 -16.67 -2.81 -57.23
N GLN A 1063 -16.69 -4.00 -57.83
CA GLN A 1063 -16.89 -5.25 -57.09
C GLN A 1063 -15.51 -5.85 -56.76
N ALA A 1064 -15.14 -5.86 -55.50
CA ALA A 1064 -13.90 -6.50 -55.05
C ALA A 1064 -14.08 -8.04 -55.01
N VAL A 1065 -13.04 -8.77 -55.38
CA VAL A 1065 -13.08 -10.24 -55.52
C VAL A 1065 -11.95 -10.97 -54.80
N SER A 1066 -10.86 -10.27 -54.46
CA SER A 1066 -9.78 -10.82 -53.64
C SER A 1066 -8.89 -9.71 -53.08
N ILE A 1067 -8.08 -10.06 -52.07
CA ILE A 1067 -6.99 -9.24 -51.54
C ILE A 1067 -5.69 -10.06 -51.50
N THR A 1068 -4.62 -9.53 -52.09
CA THR A 1068 -3.25 -10.03 -51.89
C THR A 1068 -2.67 -9.39 -50.64
N LEU A 1069 -2.36 -10.23 -49.66
CA LEU A 1069 -1.69 -9.83 -48.42
C LEU A 1069 -0.19 -9.57 -48.68
N PRO A 1070 0.52 -8.84 -47.81
CA PRO A 1070 1.97 -8.71 -47.91
C PRO A 1070 2.69 -10.07 -47.71
N ASP A 1071 3.97 -10.12 -48.04
CA ASP A 1071 4.85 -11.28 -47.77
C ASP A 1071 5.65 -11.02 -46.49
N GLN A 1072 5.01 -11.22 -45.34
CA GLN A 1072 5.53 -10.92 -44.00
C GLN A 1072 5.03 -11.98 -42.99
N PRO A 1073 5.81 -13.04 -42.72
CA PRO A 1073 5.32 -14.19 -41.95
C PRO A 1073 5.10 -13.91 -40.46
N PHE A 1074 5.53 -12.74 -39.96
CA PHE A 1074 5.30 -12.31 -38.58
C PHE A 1074 4.01 -11.49 -38.38
N LEU A 1075 3.28 -11.27 -39.48
CA LEU A 1075 1.96 -10.65 -39.51
C LEU A 1075 0.92 -11.75 -39.73
N LEU A 1076 -0.12 -11.77 -38.89
CA LEU A 1076 -1.14 -12.81 -38.90
C LEU A 1076 -2.55 -12.21 -38.91
N VAL A 1077 -3.41 -12.71 -39.81
CA VAL A 1077 -4.83 -12.34 -39.88
C VAL A 1077 -5.68 -13.37 -39.16
N TYR A 1078 -6.43 -12.94 -38.16
CA TYR A 1078 -7.34 -13.77 -37.35
C TYR A 1078 -8.73 -13.91 -37.98
N ALA A 1079 -9.28 -12.80 -38.50
CA ALA A 1079 -10.57 -12.77 -39.17
C ALA A 1079 -10.65 -11.58 -40.14
N MET A 1080 -11.55 -11.64 -41.11
CA MET A 1080 -11.80 -10.54 -42.04
C MET A 1080 -13.30 -10.35 -42.30
N SER A 1081 -13.70 -9.10 -42.47
CA SER A 1081 -15.01 -8.67 -42.92
C SER A 1081 -14.89 -7.63 -44.03
N ALA A 1082 -16.02 -7.28 -44.62
CA ALA A 1082 -16.12 -6.18 -45.56
C ALA A 1082 -17.41 -5.40 -45.32
N GLU A 1083 -17.35 -4.08 -45.37
CA GLU A 1083 -18.53 -3.23 -45.27
C GLU A 1083 -19.13 -3.03 -46.66
N SER A 1084 -20.40 -3.38 -46.84
CA SER A 1084 -21.16 -3.28 -48.09
C SER A 1084 -21.40 -1.81 -48.49
N ALA A 1085 -21.21 -1.49 -49.77
CA ALA A 1085 -21.23 -0.11 -50.30
C ALA A 1085 -22.61 0.59 -50.31
#